data_AF-A0AA38WU87-F1
#
_entry.id   AF-A0AA38WU87-F1
#
_cell.length_a   1.000
_cell.length_b   1.000
_cell.length_c   1.000
_cell.angle_alpha   90.00
_cell.angle_beta   90.00
_cell.angle_gamma   90.00
#
_symmetry.space_group_name_H-M   'P 1'
#
loop_
_entity.id
_entity.type
_entity.pdbx_description
1 polymer ?
#
loop_
_entity_poly.entity_id
_entity_poly.type
_entity_poly.pdbx_seq_one_letter_code
_entity_poly.pdbx_strand_id
1 'polypeptide(L)'
;MKLAPREVEKLMLHNAGYLAQKRLARGLRLNYTEAVALIATQILEFVHDGDKSVAELMDLGRQLLGRRQVLPTVPHLLDSVQVEGTFSDGTKLITVHDPISCENGNLDLALHGSFLPVPSLEKFPVMEAGKIPGELILKHGYITLNLGRDAVVLKVTNAGDRPIQVGSHYHFIEVNPCLIFDRRKAYGMRLNIPAGTATRFEPGDAKSVTLVRICGKQVIRGGNAIADNPADDAHLKAAMDSVQARKFGHSEESGTNNGVIVEGSPLANKVTREAYSNMYGPTVGDKIRLGDTDLFAEVERDFAFYGDECVFGGGKVLRDGMGQASGYSASDCLDTVITNALIIDYTGIYKADIGIKGGFISSIGKAGNPDVMNGVSDNMIIGVSTEVIAGENRIVTAGAIDCHVHFICPQLAYEAISSGITTMIGGGTGPAEGTRATTCTPGPSHMKLMLQATDDLPINFGFTGKGNAAKPQGLHEIVRAGAMGLKLHEDWGTTPAAIDNCLAVAEQYDIQVNIHTDTLNESGFVEHTIAAFKGRTIHTYHSEGAGGGHAPDIIKVCGVKNVLPSSTNPTRPYTKNTIDEHLDMLMVCHHLDKNIPEDVAFAESRIRAETIAAEDILHDMGAISIISSDSQAMGRIGECTGTAIL
;
A
#
# COMPACT_ATOMS: atom_id res chain seq x y z
N MET A 1 -16.68 -35.93 -6.50
CA MET A 1 -17.06 -34.56 -6.07
C MET A 1 -17.10 -33.55 -7.22
N LYS A 2 -16.27 -33.65 -8.28
CA LYS A 2 -16.26 -32.68 -9.40
C LYS A 2 -16.17 -31.21 -8.91
N LEU A 3 -15.30 -30.99 -7.92
CA LEU A 3 -15.15 -29.69 -7.27
C LEU A 3 -14.63 -28.65 -8.28
N ALA A 4 -15.36 -27.57 -8.44
CA ALA A 4 -14.91 -26.36 -9.10
C ALA A 4 -13.89 -25.61 -8.21
N PRO A 5 -13.04 -24.74 -8.78
CA PRO A 5 -12.06 -23.98 -8.01
C PRO A 5 -12.64 -23.25 -6.79
N ARG A 6 -13.77 -22.55 -6.98
CA ARG A 6 -14.50 -21.87 -5.89
C ARG A 6 -14.96 -22.80 -4.75
N GLU A 7 -15.22 -24.07 -5.02
CA GLU A 7 -15.62 -25.03 -3.98
C GLU A 7 -14.41 -25.47 -3.15
N VAL A 8 -13.23 -25.61 -3.78
CA VAL A 8 -11.96 -25.87 -3.08
C VAL A 8 -11.57 -24.67 -2.19
N GLU A 9 -11.72 -23.44 -2.69
CA GLU A 9 -11.46 -22.23 -1.93
C GLU A 9 -12.39 -22.09 -0.72
N LYS A 10 -13.70 -22.38 -0.89
CA LYS A 10 -14.65 -22.33 0.23
C LYS A 10 -14.39 -23.41 1.27
N LEU A 11 -13.84 -24.57 0.87
CA LEU A 11 -13.36 -25.57 1.83
C LEU A 11 -12.14 -25.08 2.62
N MET A 12 -11.20 -24.36 1.98
CA MET A 12 -10.09 -23.72 2.68
C MET A 12 -10.57 -22.63 3.66
N LEU A 13 -11.55 -21.81 3.25
CA LEU A 13 -12.19 -20.83 4.12
C LEU A 13 -12.87 -21.50 5.33
N HIS A 14 -13.64 -22.57 5.11
CA HIS A 14 -14.26 -23.33 6.19
C HIS A 14 -13.23 -23.89 7.16
N ASN A 15 -12.09 -24.42 6.68
CA ASN A 15 -11.00 -24.89 7.53
C ASN A 15 -10.43 -23.77 8.42
N ALA A 16 -10.26 -22.56 7.88
CA ALA A 16 -9.83 -21.39 8.64
C ALA A 16 -10.89 -20.97 9.69
N GLY A 17 -12.18 -20.99 9.33
CA GLY A 17 -13.27 -20.74 10.26
C GLY A 17 -13.31 -21.77 11.39
N TYR A 18 -13.16 -23.05 11.09
CA TYR A 18 -13.13 -24.12 12.09
C TYR A 18 -11.91 -24.02 13.02
N LEU A 19 -10.76 -23.60 12.51
CA LEU A 19 -9.61 -23.26 13.35
C LEU A 19 -9.94 -22.14 14.34
N ALA A 20 -10.58 -21.06 13.86
CA ALA A 20 -11.02 -19.95 14.70
C ALA A 20 -12.07 -20.41 15.73
N GLN A 21 -13.02 -21.27 15.38
CA GLN A 21 -13.98 -21.86 16.31
C GLN A 21 -13.29 -22.68 17.42
N LYS A 22 -12.28 -23.51 17.08
CA LYS A 22 -11.49 -24.24 18.09
C LYS A 22 -10.71 -23.31 19.03
N ARG A 23 -10.25 -22.16 18.54
CA ARG A 23 -9.57 -21.13 19.36
C ARG A 23 -10.58 -20.45 20.29
N LEU A 24 -11.74 -20.05 19.75
CA LEU A 24 -12.84 -19.48 20.51
C LEU A 24 -13.35 -20.43 21.60
N ALA A 25 -13.61 -21.70 21.28
CA ALA A 25 -14.13 -22.70 22.21
C ALA A 25 -13.22 -22.94 23.44
N ARG A 26 -11.91 -22.72 23.31
CA ARG A 26 -10.97 -22.80 24.43
C ARG A 26 -10.71 -21.46 25.13
N GLY A 27 -11.40 -20.39 24.75
CA GLY A 27 -11.33 -19.08 25.40
C GLY A 27 -10.30 -18.11 24.81
N LEU A 28 -9.77 -18.37 23.61
CA LEU A 28 -8.88 -17.41 22.95
C LEU A 28 -9.69 -16.30 22.28
N ARG A 29 -9.21 -15.07 22.43
CA ARG A 29 -9.72 -13.92 21.67
C ARG A 29 -9.22 -13.99 20.25
N LEU A 30 -10.13 -13.80 19.32
CA LEU A 30 -9.84 -13.87 17.90
C LEU A 30 -9.23 -12.54 17.41
N ASN A 31 -8.20 -12.62 16.57
CA ASN A 31 -7.71 -11.48 15.80
C ASN A 31 -8.64 -11.19 14.60
N TYR A 32 -8.28 -10.18 13.79
CA TYR A 32 -9.07 -9.77 12.62
C TYR A 32 -9.31 -10.94 11.66
N THR A 33 -8.25 -11.63 11.24
CA THR A 33 -8.31 -12.72 10.26
C THR A 33 -9.15 -13.89 10.74
N GLU A 34 -9.02 -14.25 12.03
CA GLU A 34 -9.81 -15.32 12.65
C GLU A 34 -11.29 -14.95 12.76
N ALA A 35 -11.60 -13.70 13.09
CA ALA A 35 -12.98 -13.21 13.17
C ALA A 35 -13.66 -13.24 11.79
N VAL A 36 -12.97 -12.75 10.74
CA VAL A 36 -13.45 -12.81 9.34
C VAL A 36 -13.74 -14.26 8.94
N ALA A 37 -12.77 -15.16 9.16
CA ALA A 37 -12.89 -16.55 8.78
C ALA A 37 -14.06 -17.25 9.49
N LEU A 38 -14.23 -17.01 10.80
CA LEU A 38 -15.34 -17.57 11.57
C LEU A 38 -16.69 -17.05 11.06
N ILE A 39 -16.85 -15.72 10.95
CA ILE A 39 -18.12 -15.11 10.52
C ILE A 39 -18.49 -15.61 9.13
N ALA A 40 -17.57 -15.53 8.16
CA ALA A 40 -17.84 -15.97 6.80
C ALA A 40 -18.20 -17.47 6.73
N THR A 41 -17.52 -18.31 7.49
CA THR A 41 -17.81 -19.75 7.57
C THR A 41 -19.19 -19.99 8.16
N GLN A 42 -19.56 -19.32 9.25
CA GLN A 42 -20.87 -19.48 9.86
C GLN A 42 -22.00 -19.01 8.95
N ILE A 43 -21.82 -17.91 8.22
CA ILE A 43 -22.79 -17.50 7.20
C ILE A 43 -22.98 -18.62 6.16
N LEU A 44 -21.91 -19.27 5.68
CA LEU A 44 -22.02 -20.37 4.72
C LEU A 44 -22.75 -21.60 5.29
N GLU A 45 -22.51 -21.95 6.55
CA GLU A 45 -23.23 -23.05 7.21
C GLU A 45 -24.73 -22.75 7.32
N PHE A 46 -25.11 -21.54 7.71
CA PHE A 46 -26.52 -21.15 7.76
C PHE A 46 -27.18 -21.05 6.38
N VAL A 47 -26.42 -20.69 5.34
CA VAL A 47 -26.90 -20.82 3.95
C VAL A 47 -27.17 -22.27 3.62
N HIS A 48 -26.30 -23.20 4.05
CA HIS A 48 -26.44 -24.62 3.78
C HIS A 48 -27.65 -25.24 4.47
N ASP A 49 -27.96 -24.82 5.70
CA ASP A 49 -29.16 -25.25 6.43
C ASP A 49 -30.46 -24.87 5.68
N GLY A 50 -30.42 -23.81 4.87
CA GLY A 50 -31.48 -23.47 3.91
C GLY A 50 -32.75 -22.87 4.54
N ASP A 51 -32.69 -22.44 5.80
CA ASP A 51 -33.83 -21.93 6.57
C ASP A 51 -33.83 -20.41 6.78
N LYS A 52 -32.82 -19.70 6.26
CA LYS A 52 -32.65 -18.25 6.40
C LYS A 52 -32.48 -17.54 5.06
N SER A 53 -33.07 -16.36 4.97
CA SER A 53 -32.89 -15.41 3.87
C SER A 53 -31.59 -14.61 4.00
N VAL A 54 -31.19 -13.94 2.92
CA VAL A 54 -30.03 -13.02 2.92
C VAL A 54 -30.17 -11.96 4.02
N ALA A 55 -31.35 -11.35 4.17
CA ALA A 55 -31.57 -10.29 5.16
C ALA A 55 -31.44 -10.81 6.60
N GLU A 56 -31.91 -12.02 6.89
CA GLU A 56 -31.75 -12.63 8.22
C GLU A 56 -30.28 -12.95 8.52
N LEU A 57 -29.51 -13.39 7.52
CA LEU A 57 -28.08 -13.66 7.69
C LEU A 57 -27.24 -12.40 7.88
N MET A 58 -27.64 -11.27 7.26
CA MET A 58 -27.01 -9.98 7.52
C MET A 58 -27.12 -9.56 8.98
N ASP A 59 -28.27 -9.82 9.62
CA ASP A 59 -28.48 -9.53 11.05
C ASP A 59 -27.80 -10.59 11.95
N LEU A 60 -27.99 -11.87 11.65
CA LEU A 60 -27.43 -12.98 12.43
C LEU A 60 -25.91 -12.91 12.51
N GLY A 61 -25.24 -12.54 11.42
CA GLY A 61 -23.78 -12.37 11.39
C GLY A 61 -23.25 -11.36 12.43
N ARG A 62 -24.05 -10.35 12.80
CA ARG A 62 -23.68 -9.32 13.80
C ARG A 62 -23.79 -9.82 15.24
N GLN A 63 -24.41 -10.98 15.43
CA GLN A 63 -24.63 -11.59 16.73
C GLN A 63 -23.55 -12.61 17.08
N LEU A 64 -22.70 -13.05 16.13
CA LEU A 64 -21.77 -14.16 16.34
C LEU A 64 -20.66 -13.84 17.34
N LEU A 65 -19.99 -12.70 17.17
CA LEU A 65 -18.83 -12.31 17.98
C LEU A 65 -19.08 -10.96 18.66
N GLY A 66 -18.78 -10.88 19.95
CA GLY A 66 -18.81 -9.64 20.72
C GLY A 66 -17.40 -9.11 21.00
N ARG A 67 -17.32 -7.89 21.51
CA ARG A 67 -16.05 -7.21 21.85
C ARG A 67 -15.16 -8.02 22.79
N ARG A 68 -15.73 -8.83 23.69
CA ARG A 68 -14.95 -9.68 24.62
C ARG A 68 -14.30 -10.90 23.95
N GLN A 69 -14.83 -11.36 22.81
CA GLN A 69 -14.36 -12.55 22.10
C GLN A 69 -13.28 -12.25 21.06
N VAL A 70 -12.98 -10.98 20.80
CA VAL A 70 -11.99 -10.54 19.83
C VAL A 70 -10.91 -9.70 20.49
N LEU A 71 -9.78 -9.50 19.79
CA LEU A 71 -8.76 -8.56 20.24
C LEU A 71 -9.29 -7.11 20.16
N PRO A 72 -8.79 -6.18 21.01
CA PRO A 72 -9.31 -4.81 21.08
C PRO A 72 -9.24 -4.02 19.77
N THR A 73 -8.36 -4.39 18.83
CA THR A 73 -8.22 -3.74 17.53
C THR A 73 -9.27 -4.19 16.51
N VAL A 74 -9.88 -5.37 16.67
CA VAL A 74 -10.79 -5.96 15.68
C VAL A 74 -12.03 -5.10 15.41
N PRO A 75 -12.72 -4.51 16.41
CA PRO A 75 -13.86 -3.63 16.16
C PRO A 75 -13.53 -2.40 15.29
N HIS A 76 -12.26 -2.01 15.21
CA HIS A 76 -11.80 -0.87 14.39
C HIS A 76 -11.32 -1.28 13.00
N LEU A 77 -10.92 -2.55 12.83
CA LEU A 77 -10.42 -3.09 11.56
C LEU A 77 -11.53 -3.74 10.72
N LEU A 78 -12.61 -4.22 11.35
CA LEU A 78 -13.60 -5.08 10.74
C LEU A 78 -14.93 -4.36 10.50
N ASP A 79 -14.99 -3.55 9.44
CA ASP A 79 -16.20 -2.83 9.04
C ASP A 79 -17.28 -3.76 8.49
N SER A 80 -16.88 -4.77 7.71
CA SER A 80 -17.80 -5.75 7.16
C SER A 80 -17.14 -7.09 6.83
N VAL A 81 -17.96 -8.14 6.77
CA VAL A 81 -17.58 -9.45 6.24
C VAL A 81 -18.50 -9.78 5.07
N GLN A 82 -17.91 -10.19 3.95
CA GLN A 82 -18.62 -10.56 2.74
C GLN A 82 -18.35 -12.02 2.36
N VAL A 83 -19.40 -12.74 2.01
CA VAL A 83 -19.27 -14.10 1.48
C VAL A 83 -20.45 -14.42 0.57
N GLU A 84 -20.19 -15.21 -0.47
CA GLU A 84 -21.23 -15.76 -1.33
C GLU A 84 -21.55 -17.21 -0.96
N GLY A 85 -22.82 -17.51 -0.74
CA GLY A 85 -23.33 -18.85 -0.47
C GLY A 85 -24.35 -19.30 -1.52
N THR A 86 -24.50 -20.61 -1.69
CA THR A 86 -25.50 -21.21 -2.59
C THR A 86 -26.78 -21.50 -1.82
N PHE A 87 -27.75 -20.60 -1.92
CA PHE A 87 -29.09 -20.80 -1.37
C PHE A 87 -29.91 -21.76 -2.24
N SER A 88 -31.10 -22.12 -1.76
CA SER A 88 -32.09 -22.88 -2.55
C SER A 88 -32.49 -22.21 -3.86
N ASP A 89 -32.35 -20.88 -3.95
CA ASP A 89 -32.62 -20.06 -5.13
C ASP A 89 -31.34 -19.57 -5.86
N GLY A 90 -30.21 -20.24 -5.62
CA GLY A 90 -28.92 -19.97 -6.26
C GLY A 90 -27.97 -19.11 -5.43
N THR A 91 -26.84 -18.73 -6.03
CA THR A 91 -25.79 -17.98 -5.33
C THR A 91 -26.25 -16.55 -5.01
N LYS A 92 -26.02 -16.11 -3.76
CA LYS A 92 -26.24 -14.73 -3.31
C LYS A 92 -25.04 -14.24 -2.51
N LEU A 93 -24.80 -12.94 -2.56
CA LEU A 93 -23.86 -12.23 -1.70
C LEU A 93 -24.54 -11.87 -0.38
N ILE A 94 -23.87 -12.14 0.73
CA ILE A 94 -24.22 -11.64 2.05
C ILE A 94 -23.12 -10.67 2.48
N THR A 95 -23.52 -9.49 2.96
CA THR A 95 -22.61 -8.53 3.60
C THR A 95 -23.08 -8.30 5.03
N VAL A 96 -22.26 -8.71 6.00
CA VAL A 96 -22.48 -8.44 7.42
C VAL A 96 -21.76 -7.14 7.75
N HIS A 97 -22.53 -6.06 7.96
CA HIS A 97 -21.99 -4.75 8.36
C HIS A 97 -21.85 -4.67 9.88
N ASP A 98 -20.78 -4.03 10.35
CA ASP A 98 -20.47 -3.84 11.77
C ASP A 98 -20.65 -5.14 12.58
N PRO A 99 -19.94 -6.23 12.21
CA PRO A 99 -20.16 -7.54 12.79
C PRO A 99 -19.89 -7.59 14.30
N ILE A 100 -19.00 -6.75 14.82
CA ILE A 100 -18.68 -6.66 16.25
C ILE A 100 -19.55 -5.58 16.92
N SER A 101 -20.87 -5.83 16.97
CA SER A 101 -21.85 -4.84 17.40
C SER A 101 -22.26 -4.92 18.89
N CYS A 102 -21.90 -6.01 19.58
CA CYS A 102 -22.32 -6.30 20.94
C CYS A 102 -21.13 -6.57 21.89
N GLU A 103 -21.40 -6.61 23.18
CA GLU A 103 -20.35 -6.87 24.19
C GLU A 103 -19.95 -8.36 24.23
N ASN A 104 -20.96 -9.23 24.17
CA ASN A 104 -20.80 -10.68 24.09
C ASN A 104 -21.61 -11.18 22.91
N GLY A 105 -20.96 -11.94 22.03
CA GLY A 105 -21.66 -12.64 20.95
C GLY A 105 -22.46 -13.83 21.47
N ASN A 106 -23.37 -14.32 20.64
CA ASN A 106 -24.07 -15.57 20.81
C ASN A 106 -23.14 -16.73 20.40
N LEU A 107 -22.48 -17.33 21.39
CA LEU A 107 -21.45 -18.34 21.15
C LEU A 107 -22.01 -19.68 20.67
N ASP A 108 -23.29 -19.97 20.94
CA ASP A 108 -23.98 -21.10 20.33
C ASP A 108 -24.09 -20.91 18.82
N LEU A 109 -24.44 -19.71 18.36
CA LEU A 109 -24.46 -19.37 16.93
C LEU A 109 -23.05 -19.33 16.32
N ALA A 110 -22.04 -18.84 17.06
CA ALA A 110 -20.66 -18.79 16.55
C ALA A 110 -20.02 -20.17 16.38
N LEU A 111 -20.53 -21.17 17.11
CA LEU A 111 -20.05 -22.55 17.11
C LEU A 111 -21.05 -23.51 16.43
N HIS A 112 -22.05 -22.98 15.72
CA HIS A 112 -23.04 -23.78 15.01
C HIS A 112 -22.37 -24.70 13.98
N GLY A 113 -22.87 -25.94 13.87
CA GLY A 113 -22.31 -26.98 13.01
C GLY A 113 -20.92 -27.52 13.42
N SER A 114 -20.22 -26.89 14.37
CA SER A 114 -18.85 -27.28 14.74
C SER A 114 -18.75 -28.48 15.69
N PHE A 115 -19.84 -28.77 16.42
CA PHE A 115 -19.91 -29.74 17.51
C PHE A 115 -18.90 -29.52 18.66
N LEU A 116 -18.32 -28.31 18.75
CA LEU A 116 -17.45 -27.92 19.85
C LEU A 116 -18.26 -27.49 21.07
N PRO A 117 -17.77 -27.72 22.30
CA PRO A 117 -18.45 -27.25 23.50
C PRO A 117 -18.44 -25.71 23.56
N VAL A 118 -19.60 -25.13 23.88
CA VAL A 118 -19.75 -23.69 24.03
C VAL A 118 -19.04 -23.23 25.32
N PRO A 119 -18.06 -22.31 25.25
CA PRO A 119 -17.35 -21.86 26.44
C PRO A 119 -18.19 -20.89 27.27
N SER A 120 -18.00 -20.91 28.60
CA SER A 120 -18.51 -19.84 29.47
C SER A 120 -17.88 -18.49 29.10
N LEU A 121 -18.69 -17.42 29.17
CA LEU A 121 -18.24 -16.04 28.94
C LEU A 121 -17.16 -15.59 29.91
N GLU A 122 -17.02 -16.24 31.07
CA GLU A 122 -15.96 -15.97 32.05
C GLU A 122 -14.55 -16.22 31.50
N LYS A 123 -14.42 -17.08 30.48
CA LYS A 123 -13.13 -17.30 29.80
C LYS A 123 -12.63 -16.07 29.03
N PHE A 124 -13.49 -15.07 28.82
CA PHE A 124 -13.19 -13.86 28.07
C PHE A 124 -13.32 -12.63 28.99
N PRO A 125 -12.32 -12.30 29.83
CA PRO A 125 -12.44 -11.15 30.74
C PRO A 125 -12.71 -9.82 29.99
N VAL A 126 -13.13 -8.76 30.68
CA VAL A 126 -13.20 -7.43 30.04
C VAL A 126 -11.77 -6.93 29.79
N MET A 127 -11.54 -6.24 28.68
CA MET A 127 -10.27 -5.56 28.39
C MET A 127 -10.51 -4.08 28.14
N GLU A 128 -9.49 -3.28 28.44
CA GLU A 128 -9.46 -1.87 28.06
C GLU A 128 -9.36 -1.72 26.54
N ALA A 129 -9.79 -0.56 26.04
CA ALA A 129 -9.67 -0.21 24.64
C ALA A 129 -8.19 -0.19 24.23
N GLY A 130 -7.89 -0.82 23.11
CA GLY A 130 -6.55 -0.81 22.53
C GLY A 130 -6.31 0.43 21.66
N LYS A 131 -5.12 0.50 21.05
CA LYS A 131 -4.82 1.47 20.00
C LYS A 131 -5.74 1.22 18.79
N ILE A 132 -6.07 2.28 18.05
CA ILE A 132 -6.81 2.18 16.79
C ILE A 132 -5.78 2.06 15.66
N PRO A 133 -5.67 0.92 14.96
CA PRO A 133 -4.72 0.81 13.86
C PRO A 133 -5.13 1.73 12.70
N GLY A 134 -4.19 2.44 12.10
CA GLY A 134 -4.49 3.40 11.02
C GLY A 134 -5.24 4.66 11.46
N GLU A 135 -5.28 4.95 12.78
CA GLU A 135 -5.96 6.12 13.34
C GLU A 135 -5.52 7.42 12.67
N LEU A 136 -6.51 8.28 12.38
CA LEU A 136 -6.29 9.62 11.89
C LEU A 136 -6.41 10.65 13.02
N ILE A 137 -5.36 11.43 13.24
CA ILE A 137 -5.37 12.61 14.11
C ILE A 137 -5.50 13.83 13.22
N LEU A 138 -6.72 14.37 13.14
CA LEU A 138 -7.05 15.47 12.24
C LEU A 138 -6.90 16.82 12.95
N LYS A 139 -6.46 17.85 12.20
CA LYS A 139 -6.54 19.23 12.70
C LYS A 139 -8.00 19.66 12.87
N HIS A 140 -8.28 20.47 13.89
CA HIS A 140 -9.58 21.09 14.03
C HIS A 140 -9.82 22.17 12.96
N GLY A 141 -11.07 22.29 12.53
CA GLY A 141 -11.50 23.35 11.63
C GLY A 141 -12.19 22.84 10.36
N TYR A 142 -12.29 23.76 9.40
CA TYR A 142 -12.99 23.54 8.14
C TYR A 142 -12.05 23.83 6.96
N ILE A 143 -12.27 23.10 5.87
CA ILE A 143 -11.65 23.37 4.57
C ILE A 143 -12.68 24.10 3.72
N THR A 144 -12.32 25.27 3.21
CA THR A 144 -13.14 26.03 2.25
C THR A 144 -12.85 25.53 0.85
N LEU A 145 -13.88 25.06 0.15
CA LEU A 145 -13.76 24.55 -1.21
C LEU A 145 -13.82 25.68 -2.24
N ASN A 146 -13.13 25.49 -3.38
CA ASN A 146 -13.21 26.34 -4.57
C ASN A 146 -12.92 27.82 -4.30
N LEU A 147 -12.02 28.09 -3.35
CA LEU A 147 -11.65 29.45 -2.93
C LEU A 147 -11.16 30.30 -4.13
N GLY A 148 -11.55 31.57 -4.15
CA GLY A 148 -11.15 32.54 -5.17
C GLY A 148 -11.95 32.49 -6.48
N ARG A 149 -12.97 31.63 -6.59
CA ARG A 149 -13.80 31.53 -7.80
C ARG A 149 -15.03 32.41 -7.74
N ASP A 150 -15.45 32.90 -8.91
CA ASP A 150 -16.78 33.51 -9.07
C ASP A 150 -17.87 32.48 -8.79
N ALA A 151 -18.92 32.92 -8.10
CA ALA A 151 -20.02 32.10 -7.67
C ALA A 151 -21.36 32.83 -7.83
N VAL A 152 -22.42 32.03 -8.05
CA VAL A 152 -23.80 32.49 -8.17
C VAL A 152 -24.73 31.50 -7.48
N VAL A 153 -25.75 32.01 -6.79
CA VAL A 153 -26.85 31.19 -6.30
C VAL A 153 -28.01 31.25 -7.30
N LEU A 154 -28.47 30.10 -7.76
CA LEU A 154 -29.62 29.97 -8.68
C LEU A 154 -30.69 29.08 -8.08
N LYS A 155 -31.96 29.42 -8.31
CA LYS A 155 -33.07 28.52 -8.03
C LYS A 155 -33.31 27.57 -9.20
N VAL A 156 -33.27 26.28 -8.92
CA VAL A 156 -33.40 25.21 -9.93
C VAL A 156 -34.63 24.38 -9.64
N THR A 157 -35.55 24.31 -10.60
CA THR A 157 -36.81 23.55 -10.49
C THR A 157 -36.80 22.35 -11.44
N ASN A 158 -37.15 21.16 -10.94
CA ASN A 158 -37.36 19.98 -11.76
C ASN A 158 -38.81 19.90 -12.24
N ALA A 159 -39.02 20.23 -13.52
CA ALA A 159 -40.32 20.10 -14.18
C ALA A 159 -40.55 18.72 -14.83
N GLY A 160 -39.61 17.79 -14.65
CA GLY A 160 -39.71 16.42 -15.13
C GLY A 160 -40.54 15.52 -14.22
N ASP A 161 -40.81 14.32 -14.72
CA ASP A 161 -41.58 13.25 -14.05
C ASP A 161 -40.68 12.22 -13.34
N ARG A 162 -39.36 12.40 -13.40
CA ARG A 162 -38.35 11.51 -12.83
C ARG A 162 -37.32 12.29 -12.00
N PRO A 163 -36.66 11.62 -11.05
CA PRO A 163 -35.56 12.22 -10.31
C PRO A 163 -34.38 12.55 -11.22
N ILE A 164 -33.76 13.71 -10.99
CA ILE A 164 -32.56 14.17 -11.68
C ILE A 164 -31.47 14.41 -10.64
N GLN A 165 -30.27 13.91 -10.87
CA GLN A 165 -29.13 14.09 -9.97
C GLN A 165 -27.94 14.63 -10.75
N VAL A 166 -27.36 15.73 -10.26
CA VAL A 166 -26.28 16.46 -10.93
C VAL A 166 -25.02 16.42 -10.08
N GLY A 167 -23.93 15.88 -10.65
CA GLY A 167 -22.63 15.76 -9.98
C GLY A 167 -21.87 17.09 -9.89
N SER A 168 -20.97 17.18 -8.92
CA SER A 168 -20.14 18.36 -8.59
C SER A 168 -19.50 19.04 -9.80
N HIS A 169 -18.92 18.27 -10.71
CA HIS A 169 -18.11 18.77 -11.83
C HIS A 169 -18.84 18.82 -13.17
N TYR A 170 -20.14 18.55 -13.19
CA TYR A 170 -20.92 18.64 -14.42
C TYR A 170 -21.13 20.11 -14.83
N HIS A 171 -20.89 20.43 -16.10
CA HIS A 171 -21.15 21.76 -16.67
C HIS A 171 -22.64 22.10 -16.51
N PHE A 172 -22.96 23.08 -15.67
CA PHE A 172 -24.33 23.23 -15.19
C PHE A 172 -25.32 23.66 -16.28
N ILE A 173 -24.84 24.39 -17.30
CA ILE A 173 -25.64 24.71 -18.49
C ILE A 173 -26.02 23.48 -19.33
N GLU A 174 -25.28 22.37 -19.22
CA GLU A 174 -25.51 21.13 -19.99
C GLU A 174 -26.54 20.20 -19.35
N VAL A 175 -27.03 20.50 -18.14
CA VAL A 175 -27.88 19.58 -17.37
C VAL A 175 -29.21 19.33 -18.07
N ASN A 176 -29.86 18.23 -17.68
CA ASN A 176 -31.14 17.76 -18.23
C ASN A 176 -32.12 18.91 -18.58
N PRO A 177 -32.74 18.90 -19.77
CA PRO A 177 -33.62 19.98 -20.23
C PRO A 177 -34.85 20.20 -19.33
N CYS A 178 -35.26 19.22 -18.52
CA CYS A 178 -36.37 19.36 -17.58
C CYS A 178 -36.03 20.18 -16.32
N LEU A 179 -34.75 20.50 -16.08
CA LEU A 179 -34.36 21.45 -15.04
C LEU A 179 -34.48 22.88 -15.58
N ILE A 180 -35.28 23.70 -14.90
CA ILE A 180 -35.56 25.09 -15.25
C ILE A 180 -34.84 26.01 -14.28
N PHE A 181 -33.97 26.88 -14.81
CA PHE A 181 -33.17 27.88 -14.08
C PHE A 181 -32.54 28.89 -15.07
N ASP A 182 -31.79 29.85 -14.55
CA ASP A 182 -31.07 30.81 -15.37
C ASP A 182 -29.81 30.19 -16.02
N ARG A 183 -30.00 29.56 -17.19
CA ARG A 183 -28.92 28.95 -17.98
C ARG A 183 -27.84 29.94 -18.43
N ARG A 184 -28.17 31.22 -18.60
CA ARG A 184 -27.19 32.27 -18.94
C ARG A 184 -26.21 32.45 -17.79
N LYS A 185 -26.70 32.49 -16.56
CA LYS A 185 -25.85 32.60 -15.35
C LYS A 185 -25.11 31.32 -15.00
N ALA A 186 -25.61 30.17 -15.43
CA ALA A 186 -24.94 28.88 -15.26
C ALA A 186 -23.85 28.58 -16.32
N TYR A 187 -23.69 29.44 -17.33
CA TYR A 187 -22.70 29.27 -18.38
C TYR A 187 -21.27 29.34 -17.83
N GLY A 188 -20.47 28.30 -18.07
CA GLY A 188 -19.13 28.16 -17.49
C GLY A 188 -19.12 27.87 -16.00
N MET A 189 -20.25 27.43 -15.42
CA MET A 189 -20.36 27.15 -13.99
C MET A 189 -20.59 25.65 -13.72
N ARG A 190 -20.23 25.21 -12.52
CA ARG A 190 -20.50 23.87 -11.96
C ARG A 190 -20.96 23.98 -10.50
N LEU A 191 -21.45 22.91 -9.88
CA LEU A 191 -21.91 22.96 -8.48
C LEU A 191 -20.75 23.23 -7.51
N ASN A 192 -20.97 24.10 -6.53
CA ASN A 192 -20.06 24.35 -5.41
C ASN A 192 -20.33 23.39 -4.26
N ILE A 193 -20.03 22.10 -4.48
CA ILE A 193 -20.20 21.01 -3.51
C ILE A 193 -18.92 20.17 -3.46
N PRO A 194 -18.73 19.32 -2.43
CA PRO A 194 -17.55 18.46 -2.35
C PRO A 194 -17.37 17.63 -3.63
N ALA A 195 -16.13 17.53 -4.11
CA ALA A 195 -15.78 16.76 -5.29
C ALA A 195 -16.32 15.33 -5.19
N GLY A 196 -16.90 14.82 -6.28
CA GLY A 196 -17.51 13.48 -6.32
C GLY A 196 -18.93 13.38 -5.75
N THR A 197 -19.44 14.40 -5.05
CA THR A 197 -20.85 14.42 -4.58
C THR A 197 -21.81 14.97 -5.64
N ALA A 198 -23.11 14.94 -5.35
CA ALA A 198 -24.15 15.38 -6.26
C ALA A 198 -25.34 16.04 -5.54
N THR A 199 -26.09 16.89 -6.25
CA THR A 199 -27.39 17.40 -5.80
C THR A 199 -28.51 16.68 -6.52
N ARG A 200 -29.47 16.16 -5.76
CA ARG A 200 -30.63 15.43 -6.27
C ARG A 200 -31.88 16.32 -6.28
N PHE A 201 -32.68 16.20 -7.32
CA PHE A 201 -33.95 16.90 -7.54
C PHE A 201 -35.04 15.86 -7.82
N GLU A 202 -35.97 15.68 -6.89
CA GLU A 202 -37.16 14.86 -7.14
C GLU A 202 -38.13 15.57 -8.12
N PRO A 203 -39.08 14.87 -8.74
CA PRO A 203 -40.10 15.50 -9.58
C PRO A 203 -40.84 16.63 -8.83
N GLY A 204 -40.85 17.84 -9.39
CA GLY A 204 -41.47 19.02 -8.78
C GLY A 204 -40.60 19.76 -7.75
N ASP A 205 -39.44 19.22 -7.36
CA ASP A 205 -38.54 19.91 -6.42
C ASP A 205 -38.03 21.24 -6.98
N ALA A 206 -37.93 22.24 -6.11
CA ALA A 206 -37.18 23.47 -6.38
C ALA A 206 -36.13 23.70 -5.28
N LYS A 207 -34.85 23.77 -5.66
CA LYS A 207 -33.73 23.98 -4.72
C LYS A 207 -32.84 25.12 -5.18
N SER A 208 -32.37 25.91 -4.22
CA SER A 208 -31.32 26.90 -4.46
C SER A 208 -29.97 26.21 -4.43
N VAL A 209 -29.16 26.37 -5.47
CA VAL A 209 -27.82 25.79 -5.55
C VAL A 209 -26.79 26.90 -5.74
N THR A 210 -25.64 26.76 -5.08
CA THR A 210 -24.48 27.61 -5.33
C THR A 210 -23.65 26.98 -6.43
N LEU A 211 -23.40 27.74 -7.48
CA LEU A 211 -22.52 27.37 -8.58
C LEU A 211 -21.21 28.15 -8.49
N VAL A 212 -20.13 27.57 -9.00
CA VAL A 212 -18.80 28.16 -9.13
C VAL A 212 -18.29 28.06 -10.55
N ARG A 213 -17.52 29.06 -10.95
CA ARG A 213 -16.87 29.12 -12.26
C ARG A 213 -15.90 27.96 -12.44
N ILE A 214 -15.89 27.34 -13.63
CA ILE A 214 -14.83 26.41 -14.02
C ILE A 214 -13.51 27.19 -14.15
N CYS A 215 -12.38 26.53 -13.93
CA CYS A 215 -11.06 27.15 -13.95
C CYS A 215 -10.21 26.63 -15.12
N GLY A 216 -8.87 26.75 -15.03
CA GLY A 216 -7.98 26.34 -16.11
C GLY A 216 -8.20 27.17 -17.38
N LYS A 217 -8.26 26.51 -18.54
CA LYS A 217 -8.53 27.15 -19.84
C LYS A 217 -10.00 27.61 -19.99
N GLN A 218 -10.88 27.24 -19.05
CA GLN A 218 -12.31 27.52 -19.05
C GLN A 218 -13.00 27.08 -20.35
N VAL A 219 -12.81 25.82 -20.74
CA VAL A 219 -13.43 25.25 -21.94
C VAL A 219 -14.50 24.24 -21.53
N ILE A 220 -15.71 24.40 -22.05
CA ILE A 220 -16.80 23.45 -21.86
C ILE A 220 -16.74 22.42 -22.98
N ARG A 221 -16.79 21.14 -22.62
CA ARG A 221 -16.85 19.99 -23.54
C ARG A 221 -17.86 18.97 -23.02
N GLY A 222 -18.37 18.12 -23.92
CA GLY A 222 -19.24 16.99 -23.58
C GLY A 222 -20.68 17.39 -23.22
N GLY A 223 -21.30 16.63 -22.31
CA GLY A 223 -22.67 16.88 -21.87
C GLY A 223 -23.70 16.71 -22.99
N ASN A 224 -24.53 17.74 -23.22
CA ASN A 224 -25.50 17.77 -24.31
C ASN A 224 -24.98 18.52 -25.54
N ALA A 225 -23.73 19.00 -25.52
CA ALA A 225 -23.16 19.91 -26.53
C ALA A 225 -24.02 21.17 -26.74
N ILE A 226 -24.51 21.78 -25.66
CA ILE A 226 -25.19 23.07 -25.69
C ILE A 226 -24.17 24.22 -25.80
N ALA A 227 -23.02 24.07 -25.16
CA ALA A 227 -22.03 25.11 -24.92
C ALA A 227 -20.60 24.64 -25.21
N ASP A 228 -20.39 23.74 -26.17
CA ASP A 228 -19.09 23.10 -26.50
C ASP A 228 -18.05 24.05 -27.12
N ASN A 229 -17.50 24.97 -26.31
CA ASN A 229 -16.54 26.00 -26.69
C ASN A 229 -15.86 26.59 -25.43
N PRO A 230 -14.84 27.46 -25.58
CA PRO A 230 -14.40 28.34 -24.51
C PRO A 230 -15.60 29.08 -23.88
N ALA A 231 -15.63 29.15 -22.55
CA ALA A 231 -16.72 29.71 -21.77
C ALA A 231 -16.67 31.25 -21.74
N ASP A 232 -16.64 31.93 -22.87
CA ASP A 232 -16.50 33.39 -22.95
C ASP A 232 -17.77 34.10 -23.47
N ASP A 233 -17.78 35.44 -23.41
CA ASP A 233 -18.91 36.24 -23.88
C ASP A 233 -19.16 36.10 -25.39
N ALA A 234 -18.13 35.74 -26.17
CA ALA A 234 -18.24 35.58 -27.62
C ALA A 234 -19.09 34.35 -27.98
N HIS A 235 -19.01 33.28 -27.19
CA HIS A 235 -19.75 32.04 -27.42
C HIS A 235 -21.05 31.93 -26.64
N LEU A 236 -21.27 32.78 -25.63
CA LEU A 236 -22.50 32.78 -24.81
C LEU A 236 -23.77 32.91 -25.64
N LYS A 237 -23.78 33.77 -26.66
CA LYS A 237 -24.96 33.95 -27.53
C LYS A 237 -25.32 32.64 -28.24
N ALA A 238 -24.33 31.95 -28.82
CA ALA A 238 -24.55 30.68 -29.50
C ALA A 238 -25.06 29.59 -28.54
N ALA A 239 -24.53 29.54 -27.31
CA ALA A 239 -25.00 28.62 -26.29
C ALA A 239 -26.47 28.88 -25.91
N MET A 240 -26.87 30.14 -25.72
CA MET A 240 -28.26 30.49 -25.40
C MET A 240 -29.21 30.28 -26.60
N ASP A 241 -28.76 30.55 -27.83
CA ASP A 241 -29.50 30.21 -29.05
C ASP A 241 -29.76 28.69 -29.12
N SER A 242 -28.77 27.85 -28.73
CA SER A 242 -28.89 26.38 -28.63
C SER A 242 -29.87 25.95 -27.52
N VAL A 243 -29.79 26.57 -26.32
CA VAL A 243 -30.73 26.33 -25.22
C VAL A 243 -32.17 26.54 -25.69
N GLN A 244 -32.44 27.65 -26.37
CA GLN A 244 -33.78 27.98 -26.86
C GLN A 244 -34.22 27.02 -27.98
N ALA A 245 -33.37 26.79 -28.99
CA ALA A 245 -33.68 25.93 -30.13
C ALA A 245 -33.97 24.48 -29.70
N ARG A 246 -33.22 23.97 -28.72
CA ARG A 246 -33.33 22.59 -28.21
C ARG A 246 -34.26 22.48 -26.99
N LYS A 247 -34.94 23.56 -26.62
CA LYS A 247 -35.95 23.62 -25.54
C LYS A 247 -35.43 23.16 -24.19
N PHE A 248 -34.21 23.54 -23.84
CA PHE A 248 -33.67 23.33 -22.50
C PHE A 248 -34.31 24.34 -21.55
N GLY A 249 -34.81 23.85 -20.41
CA GLY A 249 -35.52 24.67 -19.42
C GLY A 249 -34.70 25.89 -19.01
N HIS A 250 -35.26 27.07 -19.27
CA HIS A 250 -34.62 28.36 -18.99
C HIS A 250 -35.65 29.33 -18.39
N SER A 251 -35.26 29.99 -17.31
CA SER A 251 -35.97 31.13 -16.75
C SER A 251 -34.94 32.14 -16.26
N GLU A 252 -35.04 33.39 -16.71
CA GLU A 252 -34.18 34.47 -16.23
C GLU A 252 -34.50 34.78 -14.76
N GLU A 253 -33.46 34.98 -13.94
CA GLU A 253 -33.62 35.25 -12.50
C GLU A 253 -33.03 36.62 -12.14
N SER A 254 -33.85 37.60 -11.81
CA SER A 254 -33.40 38.94 -11.39
C SER A 254 -32.97 38.95 -9.91
N GLY A 255 -31.85 39.61 -9.57
CA GLY A 255 -31.42 39.79 -8.18
C GLY A 255 -30.69 38.60 -7.55
N THR A 256 -29.98 37.80 -8.34
CA THR A 256 -29.18 36.66 -7.84
C THR A 256 -28.02 37.11 -6.96
N ASN A 257 -27.73 36.34 -5.92
CA ASN A 257 -26.56 36.57 -5.09
C ASN A 257 -25.31 36.08 -5.83
N ASN A 258 -24.51 37.01 -6.33
CA ASN A 258 -23.28 36.75 -7.07
C ASN A 258 -22.09 37.30 -6.27
N GLY A 259 -20.93 36.66 -6.37
CA GLY A 259 -19.71 37.16 -5.75
C GLY A 259 -18.54 36.21 -5.93
N VAL A 260 -17.45 36.47 -5.21
CA VAL A 260 -16.27 35.59 -5.19
C VAL A 260 -16.30 34.75 -3.92
N ILE A 261 -15.88 33.50 -4.01
CA ILE A 261 -15.69 32.66 -2.82
C ILE A 261 -14.46 33.16 -2.05
N VAL A 262 -14.73 33.74 -0.89
CA VAL A 262 -13.75 34.10 0.12
C VAL A 262 -14.10 33.40 1.43
N GLU A 263 -13.12 33.25 2.32
CA GLU A 263 -13.35 32.61 3.61
C GLU A 263 -14.45 33.32 4.40
N GLY A 264 -15.42 32.56 4.93
CA GLY A 264 -16.54 33.09 5.71
C GLY A 264 -17.68 33.68 4.90
N SER A 265 -17.57 33.74 3.56
CA SER A 265 -18.67 34.15 2.67
C SER A 265 -19.86 33.18 2.74
N PRO A 266 -21.12 33.67 2.61
CA PRO A 266 -22.30 32.80 2.49
C PRO A 266 -22.29 31.94 1.20
N LEU A 267 -21.44 32.26 0.23
CA LEU A 267 -21.23 31.47 -0.99
C LEU A 267 -20.22 30.34 -0.79
N ALA A 268 -19.44 30.37 0.29
CA ALA A 268 -18.39 29.39 0.55
C ALA A 268 -18.99 28.07 1.03
N ASN A 269 -18.61 26.97 0.39
CA ASN A 269 -18.88 25.63 0.89
C ASN A 269 -17.72 25.18 1.77
N LYS A 270 -18.04 24.75 2.99
CA LYS A 270 -17.08 24.33 4.00
C LYS A 270 -17.32 22.88 4.36
N VAL A 271 -16.26 22.09 4.37
CA VAL A 271 -16.28 20.71 4.88
C VAL A 271 -15.44 20.62 6.14
N THR A 272 -15.86 19.80 7.10
CA THR A 272 -15.01 19.47 8.24
C THR A 272 -13.79 18.70 7.75
N ARG A 273 -12.66 18.79 8.46
CA ARG A 273 -11.49 17.96 8.14
C ARG A 273 -11.79 16.46 8.16
N GLU A 274 -12.64 16.02 9.07
CA GLU A 274 -13.11 14.64 9.15
C GLU A 274 -13.87 14.21 7.88
N ALA A 275 -14.86 15.01 7.44
CA ALA A 275 -15.60 14.72 6.22
C ALA A 275 -14.67 14.71 4.99
N TYR A 276 -13.73 15.66 4.92
CA TYR A 276 -12.74 15.70 3.85
C TYR A 276 -11.86 14.45 3.85
N SER A 277 -11.28 14.09 5.00
CA SER A 277 -10.41 12.94 5.12
C SER A 277 -11.13 11.65 4.79
N ASN A 278 -12.38 11.47 5.22
CA ASN A 278 -13.16 10.27 4.87
C ASN A 278 -13.41 10.14 3.36
N MET A 279 -13.53 11.26 2.64
CA MET A 279 -13.78 11.24 1.19
C MET A 279 -12.51 11.12 0.35
N TYR A 280 -11.42 11.77 0.76
CA TYR A 280 -10.24 11.96 -0.09
C TYR A 280 -8.93 11.50 0.56
N GLY A 281 -8.95 11.03 1.81
CA GLY A 281 -7.77 10.82 2.65
C GLY A 281 -7.27 12.11 3.32
N PRO A 282 -6.33 12.00 4.28
CA PRO A 282 -5.84 13.13 5.07
C PRO A 282 -5.17 14.22 4.21
N THR A 283 -5.04 15.42 4.76
CA THR A 283 -4.36 16.56 4.11
C THR A 283 -3.42 17.27 5.09
N VAL A 284 -2.77 18.36 4.65
CA VAL A 284 -1.65 19.02 5.35
C VAL A 284 -1.89 19.18 6.85
N GLY A 285 -0.99 18.61 7.64
CA GLY A 285 -0.98 18.66 9.10
C GLY A 285 -1.85 17.64 9.82
N ASP A 286 -2.63 16.84 9.11
CA ASP A 286 -3.26 15.65 9.68
C ASP A 286 -2.19 14.56 9.86
N LYS A 287 -2.39 13.67 10.83
CA LYS A 287 -1.49 12.54 11.10
C LYS A 287 -2.20 11.23 10.93
N ILE A 288 -1.47 10.21 10.49
CA ILE A 288 -1.94 8.83 10.43
C ILE A 288 -1.02 7.90 11.23
N ARG A 289 -1.59 7.00 12.02
CA ARG A 289 -0.85 5.92 12.66
C ARG A 289 -0.46 4.87 11.63
N LEU A 290 0.80 4.43 11.63
CA LEU A 290 1.26 3.35 10.74
C LEU A 290 0.89 2.00 11.34
N GLY A 291 -0.12 1.33 10.79
CA GLY A 291 -0.61 0.06 11.32
C GLY A 291 -1.05 0.21 12.78
N ASP A 292 -0.65 -0.73 13.63
CA ASP A 292 -0.87 -0.73 15.09
C ASP A 292 0.36 -0.26 15.89
N THR A 293 1.32 0.39 15.24
CA THR A 293 2.53 0.94 15.87
C THR A 293 2.27 2.24 16.65
N ASP A 294 3.31 2.79 17.26
CA ASP A 294 3.30 4.14 17.86
C ASP A 294 3.83 5.24 16.93
N LEU A 295 4.09 4.91 15.66
CA LEU A 295 4.55 5.85 14.66
C LEU A 295 3.38 6.61 14.04
N PHE A 296 3.54 7.93 13.92
CA PHE A 296 2.58 8.81 13.29
C PHE A 296 3.23 9.59 12.14
N ALA A 297 2.73 9.40 10.93
CA ALA A 297 3.12 10.16 9.76
C ALA A 297 2.26 11.42 9.64
N GLU A 298 2.88 12.61 9.64
CA GLU A 298 2.18 13.89 9.40
C GLU A 298 2.24 14.26 7.92
N VAL A 299 1.12 14.68 7.33
CA VAL A 299 1.09 15.17 5.94
C VAL A 299 1.79 16.52 5.85
N GLU A 300 2.98 16.57 5.23
CA GLU A 300 3.82 17.76 5.14
C GLU A 300 3.34 18.72 4.04
N ARG A 301 2.79 18.15 2.96
CA ARG A 301 2.35 18.87 1.76
C ARG A 301 1.15 18.18 1.13
N ASP A 302 0.28 18.96 0.50
CA ASP A 302 -0.79 18.49 -0.37
C ASP A 302 -0.77 19.28 -1.68
N PHE A 303 -0.87 18.59 -2.80
CA PHE A 303 -0.95 19.18 -4.13
C PHE A 303 -2.38 19.48 -4.58
N ALA A 304 -3.39 19.00 -3.84
CA ALA A 304 -4.79 19.23 -4.16
C ALA A 304 -5.15 20.71 -4.14
N PHE A 305 -6.06 21.08 -5.05
CA PHE A 305 -6.81 22.33 -4.96
C PHE A 305 -8.18 21.98 -4.41
N TYR A 306 -8.49 22.40 -3.18
CA TYR A 306 -9.66 21.90 -2.46
C TYR A 306 -10.97 22.14 -3.22
N GLY A 307 -11.68 21.07 -3.57
CA GLY A 307 -12.88 21.06 -4.40
C GLY A 307 -12.70 20.60 -5.85
N ASP A 308 -11.45 20.36 -6.29
CA ASP A 308 -11.06 19.79 -7.59
C ASP A 308 -10.33 18.43 -7.43
N GLU A 309 -10.62 17.69 -6.35
CA GLU A 309 -10.07 16.35 -6.12
C GLU A 309 -10.49 15.38 -7.23
N CYS A 310 -9.54 14.56 -7.70
CA CYS A 310 -9.80 13.57 -8.74
C CYS A 310 -10.45 12.34 -8.12
N VAL A 311 -11.77 12.18 -8.25
CA VAL A 311 -12.49 11.01 -7.73
C VAL A 311 -13.29 10.33 -8.84
N PHE A 312 -13.09 9.01 -8.99
CA PHE A 312 -13.77 8.18 -9.98
C PHE A 312 -15.03 7.49 -9.44
N GLY A 313 -16.04 7.36 -10.31
CA GLY A 313 -17.28 6.62 -10.03
C GLY A 313 -18.53 7.25 -10.64
N GLY A 314 -19.67 6.58 -10.47
CA GLY A 314 -20.97 7.03 -10.97
C GLY A 314 -21.33 8.44 -10.49
N GLY A 315 -21.41 9.39 -11.42
CA GLY A 315 -21.75 10.78 -11.13
C GLY A 315 -20.63 11.63 -10.49
N LYS A 316 -19.40 11.11 -10.38
CA LYS A 316 -18.26 11.79 -9.75
C LYS A 316 -17.51 12.73 -10.72
N VAL A 317 -16.22 12.97 -10.45
CA VAL A 317 -15.38 14.00 -11.11
C VAL A 317 -14.80 13.51 -12.43
N LEU A 318 -14.17 12.32 -12.43
CA LEU A 318 -13.47 11.78 -13.59
C LEU A 318 -14.46 11.22 -14.62
N ARG A 319 -15.00 12.13 -15.44
CA ARG A 319 -15.95 11.87 -16.53
C ARG A 319 -15.67 12.85 -17.68
N ASP A 320 -16.08 12.46 -18.88
CA ASP A 320 -15.89 13.21 -20.13
C ASP A 320 -16.25 14.70 -20.00
N GLY A 321 -15.31 15.56 -20.41
CA GLY A 321 -15.40 17.02 -20.37
C GLY A 321 -15.30 17.65 -18.98
N MET A 322 -15.22 16.84 -17.93
CA MET A 322 -15.19 17.27 -16.52
C MET A 322 -13.78 17.12 -15.96
N GLY A 323 -13.54 16.20 -15.02
CA GLY A 323 -12.18 15.86 -14.58
C GLY A 323 -11.40 15.00 -15.58
N GLN A 324 -12.09 14.34 -16.52
CA GLN A 324 -11.46 13.72 -17.68
C GLN A 324 -11.48 14.73 -18.84
N ALA A 325 -10.32 15.06 -19.37
CA ALA A 325 -10.14 15.98 -20.48
C ALA A 325 -10.62 15.36 -21.80
N SER A 326 -11.22 16.20 -22.65
CA SER A 326 -11.75 15.80 -23.96
C SER A 326 -11.06 16.61 -25.06
N GLY A 327 -10.69 15.96 -26.15
CA GLY A 327 -9.93 16.59 -27.24
C GLY A 327 -8.41 16.54 -27.07
N TYR A 328 -7.92 15.73 -26.13
CA TYR A 328 -6.49 15.44 -25.93
C TYR A 328 -6.15 14.06 -26.48
N SER A 329 -4.96 13.92 -27.06
CA SER A 329 -4.52 12.65 -27.64
C SER A 329 -3.90 11.75 -26.56
N ALA A 330 -3.78 10.45 -26.85
CA ALA A 330 -3.12 9.51 -25.92
C ALA A 330 -1.66 9.90 -25.61
N SER A 331 -0.96 10.57 -26.53
CA SER A 331 0.40 11.08 -26.26
C SER A 331 0.42 12.22 -25.23
N ASP A 332 -0.69 12.92 -25.03
CA ASP A 332 -0.82 13.99 -24.03
C ASP A 332 -1.33 13.47 -22.68
N CYS A 333 -2.03 12.34 -22.67
CA CYS A 333 -2.72 11.82 -21.49
C CYS A 333 -1.85 10.80 -20.73
N LEU A 334 -2.13 10.62 -19.45
CA LEU A 334 -1.57 9.53 -18.64
C LEU A 334 -2.11 8.17 -19.12
N ASP A 335 -1.34 7.10 -18.93
CA ASP A 335 -1.84 5.73 -19.12
C ASP A 335 -2.68 5.32 -17.91
N THR A 336 -2.18 5.62 -16.70
CA THR A 336 -2.89 5.39 -15.43
C THR A 336 -2.65 6.55 -14.48
N VAL A 337 -3.63 6.88 -13.65
CA VAL A 337 -3.48 7.80 -12.52
C VAL A 337 -3.83 7.10 -11.21
N ILE A 338 -2.97 7.24 -10.19
CA ILE A 338 -3.33 6.92 -8.80
C ILE A 338 -3.79 8.22 -8.16
N THR A 339 -5.05 8.28 -7.76
CA THR A 339 -5.67 9.52 -7.28
C THR A 339 -5.59 9.66 -5.76
N ASN A 340 -5.39 10.88 -5.25
CA ASN A 340 -5.45 11.21 -3.82
C ASN A 340 -4.57 10.31 -2.91
N ALA A 341 -3.39 9.89 -3.36
CA ALA A 341 -2.51 9.01 -2.61
C ALA A 341 -1.78 9.77 -1.49
N LEU A 342 -1.78 9.21 -0.26
CA LEU A 342 -0.81 9.61 0.76
C LEU A 342 0.50 8.89 0.50
N ILE A 343 1.51 9.61 0.02
CA ILE A 343 2.81 9.07 -0.32
C ILE A 343 3.71 9.13 0.91
N ILE A 344 4.31 8.00 1.26
CA ILE A 344 5.39 7.92 2.25
C ILE A 344 6.63 7.43 1.53
N ASP A 345 7.64 8.29 1.48
CA ASP A 345 8.91 8.04 0.84
C ASP A 345 10.04 8.73 1.63
N TYR A 346 11.29 8.33 1.40
CA TYR A 346 12.44 8.99 2.05
C TYR A 346 12.56 10.48 1.66
N THR A 347 11.98 10.88 0.52
CA THR A 347 11.93 12.28 0.07
C THR A 347 10.89 13.14 0.80
N GLY A 348 9.96 12.53 1.54
CA GLY A 348 8.96 13.22 2.35
C GLY A 348 7.63 12.46 2.47
N ILE A 349 6.71 13.05 3.24
CA ILE A 349 5.36 12.53 3.48
C ILE A 349 4.33 13.54 2.96
N TYR A 350 3.72 13.25 1.81
CA TYR A 350 2.87 14.22 1.13
C TYR A 350 1.72 13.58 0.36
N LYS A 351 0.70 14.39 0.08
CA LYS A 351 -0.53 14.00 -0.59
C LYS A 351 -0.54 14.47 -2.04
N ALA A 352 -0.71 13.56 -2.98
CA ALA A 352 -0.72 13.88 -4.42
C ALA A 352 -1.45 12.82 -5.26
N ASP A 353 -1.75 13.17 -6.50
CA ASP A 353 -2.00 12.22 -7.57
C ASP A 353 -0.66 11.75 -8.18
N ILE A 354 -0.58 10.50 -8.63
CA ILE A 354 0.60 9.91 -9.28
C ILE A 354 0.23 9.56 -10.73
N GLY A 355 0.95 10.14 -11.69
CA GLY A 355 0.76 9.89 -13.11
C GLY A 355 1.73 8.84 -13.65
N ILE A 356 1.19 7.77 -14.24
CA ILE A 356 1.96 6.67 -14.85
C ILE A 356 1.84 6.75 -16.37
N LYS A 357 2.98 6.64 -17.05
CA LYS A 357 3.05 6.60 -18.52
C LYS A 357 4.21 5.71 -18.99
N GLY A 358 3.95 4.81 -19.93
CA GLY A 358 4.94 3.88 -20.47
C GLY A 358 5.54 2.93 -19.43
N GLY A 359 4.82 2.65 -18.34
CA GLY A 359 5.31 1.84 -17.22
C GLY A 359 6.16 2.60 -16.18
N PHE A 360 6.32 3.91 -16.31
CA PHE A 360 7.11 4.74 -15.38
C PHE A 360 6.23 5.75 -14.64
N ILE A 361 6.67 6.14 -13.44
CA ILE A 361 6.16 7.34 -12.77
C ILE A 361 6.60 8.54 -13.59
N SER A 362 5.66 9.14 -14.32
CA SER A 362 5.91 10.29 -15.20
C SER A 362 5.78 11.63 -14.48
N SER A 363 5.01 11.66 -13.39
CA SER A 363 4.64 12.88 -12.69
C SER A 363 4.01 12.59 -11.32
N ILE A 364 4.18 13.53 -10.40
CA ILE A 364 3.54 13.52 -9.07
C ILE A 364 3.04 14.95 -8.82
N GLY A 365 1.75 15.11 -8.53
CA GLY A 365 1.16 16.43 -8.27
C GLY A 365 -0.36 16.45 -8.31
N LYS A 366 -0.94 17.43 -9.02
CA LYS A 366 -2.40 17.53 -9.21
C LYS A 366 -2.78 17.09 -10.63
N ALA A 367 -3.55 16.01 -10.73
CA ALA A 367 -4.04 15.47 -12.00
C ALA A 367 -5.39 16.07 -12.37
N GLY A 368 -5.88 15.77 -13.58
CA GLY A 368 -7.24 16.09 -13.99
C GLY A 368 -7.32 16.66 -15.38
N ASN A 369 -8.20 17.66 -15.55
CA ASN A 369 -8.47 18.29 -16.82
C ASN A 369 -8.06 19.78 -16.79
N PRO A 370 -7.03 20.19 -17.55
CA PRO A 370 -6.59 21.59 -17.59
C PRO A 370 -7.64 22.53 -18.21
N ASP A 371 -8.68 22.02 -18.87
CA ASP A 371 -9.75 22.84 -19.42
C ASP A 371 -10.69 23.41 -18.36
N VAL A 372 -10.78 22.77 -17.18
CA VAL A 372 -11.76 23.13 -16.14
C VAL A 372 -11.18 23.23 -14.73
N MET A 373 -9.91 22.84 -14.53
CA MET A 373 -9.20 22.83 -13.25
C MET A 373 -7.91 23.64 -13.33
N ASN A 374 -7.54 24.31 -12.24
CA ASN A 374 -6.23 24.95 -12.10
C ASN A 374 -5.17 23.93 -11.67
N GLY A 375 -3.90 24.22 -11.97
CA GLY A 375 -2.76 23.47 -11.44
C GLY A 375 -2.50 22.10 -12.08
N VAL A 376 -3.27 21.71 -13.10
CA VAL A 376 -3.01 20.50 -13.90
C VAL A 376 -1.89 20.81 -14.90
N SER A 377 -0.75 20.15 -14.76
CA SER A 377 0.36 20.24 -15.73
C SER A 377 0.12 19.37 -16.95
N ASP A 378 0.84 19.64 -18.05
CA ASP A 378 0.68 18.92 -19.32
C ASP A 378 0.98 17.40 -19.21
N ASN A 379 1.78 16.98 -18.23
CA ASN A 379 2.09 15.59 -17.93
C ASN A 379 1.18 14.96 -16.86
N MET A 380 0.06 15.59 -16.52
CA MET A 380 -0.89 15.16 -15.48
C MET A 380 -2.34 15.14 -15.99
N ILE A 381 -2.51 15.10 -17.31
CA ILE A 381 -3.81 15.10 -17.97
C ILE A 381 -4.43 13.70 -17.89
N ILE A 382 -5.65 13.64 -17.35
CA ILE A 382 -6.50 12.45 -17.39
C ILE A 382 -7.36 12.55 -18.64
N GLY A 383 -7.21 11.63 -19.59
CA GLY A 383 -7.97 11.62 -20.84
C GLY A 383 -8.77 10.34 -21.04
N VAL A 384 -9.29 10.16 -22.25
CA VAL A 384 -10.11 8.98 -22.61
C VAL A 384 -9.34 7.65 -22.54
N SER A 385 -8.00 7.71 -22.61
CA SER A 385 -7.11 6.54 -22.57
C SER A 385 -6.47 6.29 -21.19
N THR A 386 -6.92 6.99 -20.14
CA THR A 386 -6.32 6.91 -18.80
C THR A 386 -7.13 6.00 -17.88
N GLU A 387 -6.49 5.00 -17.30
CA GLU A 387 -7.03 4.17 -16.22
C GLU A 387 -6.91 4.87 -14.86
N VAL A 388 -7.76 4.51 -13.90
CA VAL A 388 -7.79 5.09 -12.55
C VAL A 388 -7.58 4.02 -11.47
N ILE A 389 -6.62 4.28 -10.58
CA ILE A 389 -6.48 3.61 -9.29
C ILE A 389 -6.88 4.60 -8.19
N ALA A 390 -7.82 4.21 -7.32
CA ALA A 390 -8.25 5.03 -6.19
C ALA A 390 -7.24 4.91 -5.04
N GLY A 391 -6.53 5.99 -4.74
CA GLY A 391 -5.56 6.08 -3.64
C GLY A 391 -6.10 6.85 -2.43
N GLU A 392 -7.30 7.43 -2.51
CA GLU A 392 -7.96 8.01 -1.33
C GLU A 392 -8.06 6.97 -0.19
N ASN A 393 -7.70 7.39 1.02
CA ASN A 393 -7.63 6.52 2.21
C ASN A 393 -6.64 5.35 2.07
N ARG A 394 -5.60 5.49 1.24
CA ARG A 394 -4.49 4.54 1.11
C ARG A 394 -3.15 5.26 1.25
N ILE A 395 -2.17 4.53 1.78
CA ILE A 395 -0.77 4.91 1.72
C ILE A 395 -0.16 4.26 0.47
N VAL A 396 0.65 5.02 -0.26
CA VAL A 396 1.46 4.52 -1.38
C VAL A 396 2.93 4.68 -1.03
N THR A 397 3.69 3.61 -1.19
CA THR A 397 5.15 3.59 -1.02
C THR A 397 5.81 3.10 -2.31
N ALA A 398 7.13 3.25 -2.40
CA ALA A 398 7.89 2.44 -3.35
C ALA A 398 7.71 0.94 -3.01
N GLY A 399 7.87 0.08 -4.02
CA GLY A 399 8.02 -1.35 -3.78
C GLY A 399 9.35 -1.62 -3.09
N ALA A 400 9.36 -2.50 -2.09
CA ALA A 400 10.57 -2.78 -1.33
C ALA A 400 11.65 -3.48 -2.19
N ILE A 401 12.91 -3.25 -1.83
CA ILE A 401 14.09 -3.86 -2.44
C ILE A 401 14.78 -4.70 -1.38
N ASP A 402 14.78 -6.02 -1.56
CA ASP A 402 15.57 -6.90 -0.70
C ASP A 402 16.88 -7.26 -1.39
N CYS A 403 17.99 -6.89 -0.78
CA CYS A 403 19.33 -7.07 -1.34
C CYS A 403 20.19 -8.11 -0.64
N HIS A 404 19.58 -9.01 0.14
CA HIS A 404 20.25 -10.19 0.70
C HIS A 404 19.40 -11.45 0.48
N VAL A 405 19.11 -11.76 -0.79
CA VAL A 405 18.25 -12.91 -1.15
C VAL A 405 19.08 -14.15 -1.47
N HIS A 406 18.79 -15.25 -0.79
CA HIS A 406 19.25 -16.58 -1.19
C HIS A 406 18.21 -17.22 -2.10
N PHE A 407 18.52 -17.44 -3.38
CA PHE A 407 17.60 -18.04 -4.34
C PHE A 407 17.50 -19.57 -4.17
N ILE A 408 17.02 -20.01 -3.00
CA ILE A 408 16.90 -21.42 -2.58
C ILE A 408 15.73 -22.12 -3.26
N CYS A 409 14.60 -21.45 -3.42
CA CYS A 409 13.42 -21.99 -4.09
C CYS A 409 12.64 -20.86 -4.79
N PRO A 410 11.77 -21.13 -5.78
CA PRO A 410 10.98 -20.07 -6.42
C PRO A 410 9.84 -19.51 -5.52
N GLN A 411 9.41 -20.26 -4.49
CA GLN A 411 8.28 -19.85 -3.65
C GLN A 411 8.55 -18.54 -2.89
N LEU A 412 9.80 -18.26 -2.56
CA LEU A 412 10.20 -17.00 -1.93
C LEU A 412 9.91 -15.78 -2.80
N ALA A 413 9.86 -15.91 -4.13
CA ALA A 413 9.48 -14.80 -5.01
C ALA A 413 7.99 -14.44 -4.85
N TYR A 414 7.13 -15.45 -4.68
CA TYR A 414 5.71 -15.23 -4.42
C TYR A 414 5.49 -14.59 -3.05
N GLU A 415 6.22 -15.07 -2.04
CA GLU A 415 6.17 -14.50 -0.70
C GLU A 415 6.67 -13.04 -0.70
N ALA A 416 7.78 -12.76 -1.38
CA ALA A 416 8.35 -11.42 -1.53
C ALA A 416 7.34 -10.42 -2.13
N ILE A 417 6.77 -10.73 -3.30
CA ILE A 417 5.83 -9.80 -3.94
C ILE A 417 4.53 -9.65 -3.14
N SER A 418 4.09 -10.71 -2.45
CA SER A 418 2.91 -10.64 -1.58
C SER A 418 3.11 -9.75 -0.35
N SER A 419 4.36 -9.57 0.11
CA SER A 419 4.73 -8.68 1.22
C SER A 419 5.14 -7.26 0.77
N GLY A 420 5.10 -6.99 -0.55
CA GLY A 420 5.41 -5.68 -1.13
C GLY A 420 6.83 -5.52 -1.67
N ILE A 421 7.63 -6.58 -1.74
CA ILE A 421 8.97 -6.56 -2.35
C ILE A 421 8.83 -6.70 -3.88
N THR A 422 9.42 -5.76 -4.62
CA THR A 422 9.36 -5.74 -6.10
C THR A 422 10.74 -5.87 -6.75
N THR A 423 11.81 -5.92 -5.95
CA THR A 423 13.17 -6.15 -6.41
C THR A 423 13.90 -7.09 -5.46
N MET A 424 14.54 -8.12 -6.02
CA MET A 424 15.27 -9.16 -5.29
C MET A 424 16.70 -9.23 -5.80
N ILE A 425 17.66 -8.93 -4.93
CA ILE A 425 19.09 -8.95 -5.23
C ILE A 425 19.78 -9.94 -4.29
N GLY A 426 20.57 -10.85 -4.86
CA GLY A 426 21.31 -11.86 -4.12
C GLY A 426 21.80 -12.96 -5.04
N GLY A 427 21.92 -14.21 -4.58
CA GLY A 427 22.50 -15.26 -5.41
C GLY A 427 22.02 -16.66 -5.04
N GLY A 428 22.14 -17.60 -5.98
CA GLY A 428 21.72 -18.97 -5.77
C GLY A 428 21.39 -19.74 -7.04
N THR A 429 21.23 -21.04 -6.90
CA THR A 429 20.92 -21.97 -8.01
C THR A 429 19.86 -22.99 -7.62
N GLY A 430 18.94 -22.64 -6.72
CA GLY A 430 18.03 -23.58 -6.06
C GLY A 430 18.62 -24.14 -4.75
N PRO A 431 18.10 -25.25 -4.21
CA PRO A 431 18.35 -25.66 -2.83
C PRO A 431 19.69 -26.40 -2.62
N ALA A 432 20.70 -26.11 -3.44
CA ALA A 432 22.04 -26.64 -3.28
C ALA A 432 22.70 -26.09 -2.01
N GLU A 433 23.59 -26.85 -1.38
CA GLU A 433 24.25 -26.49 -0.12
C GLU A 433 24.94 -25.12 -0.20
N GLY A 434 25.63 -24.84 -1.32
CA GLY A 434 26.28 -23.55 -1.53
C GLY A 434 25.30 -22.36 -1.58
N THR A 435 24.07 -22.55 -2.08
CA THR A 435 23.02 -21.51 -2.10
C THR A 435 22.34 -21.38 -0.75
N ARG A 436 22.11 -22.52 -0.07
CA ARG A 436 21.55 -22.53 1.30
C ARG A 436 22.45 -21.84 2.32
N ALA A 437 23.75 -21.78 2.04
CA ALA A 437 24.72 -21.06 2.86
C ALA A 437 25.08 -19.67 2.32
N THR A 438 25.10 -19.45 1.00
CA THR A 438 25.67 -18.22 0.42
C THR A 438 24.85 -17.67 -0.75
N THR A 439 24.74 -16.33 -0.83
CA THR A 439 24.19 -15.60 -1.99
C THR A 439 25.12 -15.64 -3.21
N CYS A 440 25.41 -16.83 -3.74
CA CYS A 440 26.30 -17.01 -4.89
C CYS A 440 25.62 -17.80 -6.01
N THR A 441 25.56 -17.21 -7.20
CA THR A 441 25.30 -17.90 -8.47
C THR A 441 26.66 -18.13 -9.16
N PRO A 442 27.29 -19.31 -9.00
CA PRO A 442 28.75 -19.40 -9.07
C PRO A 442 29.35 -19.55 -10.48
N GLY A 443 28.57 -20.04 -11.45
CA GLY A 443 29.09 -20.39 -12.79
C GLY A 443 28.28 -19.73 -13.91
N PRO A 444 28.89 -19.41 -15.07
CA PRO A 444 28.19 -18.78 -16.19
C PRO A 444 26.93 -19.52 -16.66
N SER A 445 26.96 -20.85 -16.68
CA SER A 445 25.79 -21.66 -17.04
C SER A 445 24.65 -21.51 -16.03
N HIS A 446 24.97 -21.44 -14.73
CA HIS A 446 23.97 -21.20 -13.69
C HIS A 446 23.39 -19.78 -13.80
N MET A 447 24.24 -18.78 -14.06
CA MET A 447 23.80 -17.39 -14.25
C MET A 447 22.77 -17.29 -15.39
N LYS A 448 23.11 -17.86 -16.55
CA LYS A 448 22.19 -17.94 -17.68
C LYS A 448 20.85 -18.59 -17.30
N LEU A 449 20.89 -19.73 -16.62
CA LEU A 449 19.68 -20.46 -16.23
C LEU A 449 18.82 -19.69 -15.23
N MET A 450 19.43 -19.00 -14.26
CA MET A 450 18.69 -18.20 -13.29
C MET A 450 18.01 -17.00 -13.95
N LEU A 451 18.73 -16.29 -14.83
CA LEU A 451 18.14 -15.20 -15.63
C LEU A 451 16.94 -15.70 -16.46
N GLN A 452 17.08 -16.85 -17.12
CA GLN A 452 15.99 -17.45 -17.91
C GLN A 452 14.83 -17.94 -17.04
N ALA A 453 15.11 -18.47 -15.85
CA ALA A 453 14.09 -19.03 -14.96
C ALA A 453 13.20 -17.96 -14.32
N THR A 454 13.69 -16.71 -14.22
CA THR A 454 12.95 -15.60 -13.59
C THR A 454 12.37 -14.60 -14.59
N ASP A 455 12.54 -14.81 -15.90
CA ASP A 455 12.19 -13.84 -16.96
C ASP A 455 10.67 -13.51 -17.02
N ASP A 456 9.83 -14.45 -16.60
CA ASP A 456 8.36 -14.30 -16.58
C ASP A 456 7.81 -13.83 -15.22
N LEU A 457 8.66 -13.63 -14.21
CA LEU A 457 8.23 -13.20 -12.88
C LEU A 457 8.14 -11.66 -12.83
N PRO A 458 7.05 -11.08 -12.29
CA PRO A 458 6.84 -9.63 -12.25
C PRO A 458 7.63 -8.95 -11.10
N ILE A 459 8.93 -9.24 -11.01
CA ILE A 459 9.86 -8.76 -10.00
C ILE A 459 11.18 -8.45 -10.70
N ASN A 460 11.88 -7.40 -10.27
CA ASN A 460 13.23 -7.12 -10.76
C ASN A 460 14.25 -8.05 -10.08
N PHE A 461 15.17 -8.65 -10.83
CA PHE A 461 16.19 -9.55 -10.29
C PHE A 461 17.61 -9.04 -10.50
N GLY A 462 18.44 -9.16 -9.46
CA GLY A 462 19.89 -9.00 -9.54
C GLY A 462 20.60 -10.23 -8.97
N PHE A 463 21.48 -10.84 -9.75
CA PHE A 463 22.23 -12.03 -9.33
C PHE A 463 23.69 -11.70 -9.01
N THR A 464 24.19 -12.18 -7.87
CA THR A 464 25.56 -12.03 -7.42
C THR A 464 26.37 -13.29 -7.66
N GLY A 465 27.58 -13.13 -8.21
CA GLY A 465 28.55 -14.21 -8.38
C GLY A 465 29.30 -14.51 -7.09
N LYS A 466 30.11 -15.57 -7.10
CA LYS A 466 31.05 -15.87 -6.00
C LYS A 466 32.32 -15.01 -6.14
N GLY A 467 32.62 -14.21 -5.12
CA GLY A 467 33.79 -13.33 -5.06
C GLY A 467 35.02 -13.94 -4.40
N ASN A 468 34.87 -15.07 -3.71
CA ASN A 468 35.96 -15.74 -2.99
C ASN A 468 36.99 -16.40 -3.94
N ALA A 469 37.94 -15.61 -4.43
CA ALA A 469 39.12 -16.12 -5.13
C ALA A 469 40.30 -15.16 -4.93
N ALA A 470 41.51 -15.69 -4.74
CA ALA A 470 42.73 -14.89 -4.66
C ALA A 470 43.29 -14.47 -6.05
N LYS A 471 42.59 -14.83 -7.14
CA LYS A 471 42.94 -14.51 -8.53
C LYS A 471 41.69 -14.13 -9.33
N PRO A 472 41.78 -13.25 -10.34
CA PRO A 472 40.60 -12.58 -10.90
C PRO A 472 39.91 -13.33 -12.04
N GLN A 473 40.51 -14.38 -12.62
CA GLN A 473 40.06 -14.98 -13.88
C GLN A 473 38.60 -15.44 -13.83
N GLY A 474 38.22 -16.21 -12.81
CA GLY A 474 36.84 -16.69 -12.64
C GLY A 474 35.84 -15.58 -12.30
N LEU A 475 36.29 -14.51 -11.62
CA LEU A 475 35.43 -13.37 -11.30
C LEU A 475 35.06 -12.58 -12.57
N HIS A 476 36.01 -12.38 -13.49
CA HIS A 476 35.70 -11.76 -14.78
C HIS A 476 34.67 -12.55 -15.59
N GLU A 477 34.73 -13.89 -15.55
CA GLU A 477 33.81 -14.76 -16.27
C GLU A 477 32.38 -14.64 -15.74
N ILE A 478 32.19 -14.66 -14.42
CA ILE A 478 30.84 -14.62 -13.84
C ILE A 478 30.18 -13.24 -13.99
N VAL A 479 30.96 -12.16 -13.92
CA VAL A 479 30.44 -10.79 -14.17
C VAL A 479 30.00 -10.65 -15.62
N ARG A 480 30.82 -11.10 -16.59
CA ARG A 480 30.45 -11.10 -18.01
C ARG A 480 29.25 -11.99 -18.32
N ALA A 481 29.00 -13.02 -17.52
CA ALA A 481 27.86 -13.91 -17.67
C ALA A 481 26.53 -13.29 -17.21
N GLY A 482 26.57 -12.17 -16.48
CA GLY A 482 25.38 -11.45 -16.01
C GLY A 482 25.34 -11.15 -14.51
N ALA A 483 26.39 -11.46 -13.74
CA ALA A 483 26.42 -11.05 -12.34
C ALA A 483 26.51 -9.52 -12.21
N MET A 484 25.61 -8.93 -11.42
CA MET A 484 25.57 -7.49 -11.13
C MET A 484 26.35 -7.11 -9.85
N GLY A 485 26.92 -8.10 -9.16
CA GLY A 485 27.72 -7.96 -7.96
C GLY A 485 28.41 -9.27 -7.59
N LEU A 486 29.24 -9.25 -6.54
CA LEU A 486 29.95 -10.42 -6.03
C LEU A 486 29.75 -10.58 -4.52
N LYS A 487 29.57 -11.82 -4.05
CA LYS A 487 29.54 -12.15 -2.61
C LYS A 487 30.86 -12.77 -2.17
N LEU A 488 31.48 -12.18 -1.15
CA LEU A 488 32.51 -12.81 -0.33
C LEU A 488 31.83 -13.48 0.87
N HIS A 489 32.06 -14.78 1.08
CA HIS A 489 31.50 -15.55 2.19
C HIS A 489 32.53 -16.42 2.89
N GLU A 490 32.45 -16.54 4.22
CA GLU A 490 33.44 -17.28 5.01
C GLU A 490 33.49 -18.77 4.66
N ASP A 491 32.35 -19.39 4.37
CA ASP A 491 32.22 -20.77 3.85
C ASP A 491 33.01 -21.04 2.57
N TRP A 492 33.35 -20.00 1.80
CA TRP A 492 34.22 -20.08 0.62
C TRP A 492 35.61 -19.46 0.86
N GLY A 493 35.87 -18.96 2.06
CA GLY A 493 37.12 -18.32 2.50
C GLY A 493 37.14 -16.81 2.29
N THR A 494 36.70 -16.02 3.28
CA THR A 494 36.76 -14.54 3.24
C THR A 494 38.11 -14.03 3.77
N THR A 495 39.18 -14.41 3.07
CA THR A 495 40.55 -14.04 3.45
C THR A 495 40.94 -12.67 2.88
N PRO A 496 41.92 -11.96 3.48
CA PRO A 496 42.42 -10.67 2.95
C PRO A 496 42.84 -10.72 1.47
N ALA A 497 43.40 -11.84 1.00
CA ALA A 497 43.78 -12.02 -0.40
C ALA A 497 42.57 -12.11 -1.34
N ALA A 498 41.49 -12.80 -0.92
CA ALA A 498 40.26 -12.87 -1.67
C ALA A 498 39.51 -11.52 -1.66
N ILE A 499 39.46 -10.85 -0.51
CA ILE A 499 38.87 -9.51 -0.35
C ILE A 499 39.55 -8.52 -1.31
N ASP A 500 40.88 -8.44 -1.29
CA ASP A 500 41.63 -7.48 -2.10
C ASP A 500 41.43 -7.70 -3.60
N ASN A 501 41.49 -8.97 -4.04
CA ASN A 501 41.28 -9.35 -5.44
C ASN A 501 39.84 -9.08 -5.89
N CYS A 502 38.84 -9.44 -5.08
CA CYS A 502 37.43 -9.23 -5.40
C CYS A 502 37.12 -7.74 -5.59
N LEU A 503 37.55 -6.90 -4.64
CA LEU A 503 37.39 -5.44 -4.74
C LEU A 503 38.17 -4.84 -5.92
N ALA A 504 39.34 -5.39 -6.29
CA ALA A 504 40.06 -4.95 -7.47
C ALA A 504 39.33 -5.29 -8.79
N VAL A 505 38.56 -6.39 -8.83
CA VAL A 505 37.68 -6.71 -9.96
C VAL A 505 36.45 -5.81 -9.95
N ALA A 506 35.87 -5.53 -8.79
CA ALA A 506 34.70 -4.67 -8.64
C ALA A 506 34.93 -3.27 -9.24
N GLU A 507 36.07 -2.64 -8.94
CA GLU A 507 36.45 -1.34 -9.51
C GLU A 507 36.60 -1.36 -11.04
N GLN A 508 36.93 -2.50 -11.65
CA GLN A 508 37.06 -2.63 -13.10
C GLN A 508 35.70 -2.72 -13.81
N TYR A 509 34.67 -3.20 -13.11
CA TYR A 509 33.36 -3.50 -13.68
C TYR A 509 32.24 -2.61 -13.16
N ASP A 510 32.53 -1.73 -12.21
CA ASP A 510 31.56 -0.86 -11.54
C ASP A 510 30.39 -1.66 -10.93
N ILE A 511 30.74 -2.67 -10.13
CA ILE A 511 29.80 -3.54 -9.44
C ILE A 511 30.03 -3.51 -7.93
N GLN A 512 28.98 -3.79 -7.16
CA GLN A 512 29.09 -3.88 -5.71
C GLN A 512 29.69 -5.22 -5.24
N VAL A 513 30.45 -5.18 -4.15
CA VAL A 513 30.88 -6.37 -3.40
C VAL A 513 30.14 -6.44 -2.08
N ASN A 514 29.49 -7.57 -1.85
CA ASN A 514 28.80 -7.91 -0.62
C ASN A 514 29.68 -8.85 0.19
N ILE A 515 29.77 -8.70 1.50
CA ILE A 515 30.68 -9.50 2.33
C ILE A 515 30.01 -10.05 3.59
N HIS A 516 30.26 -11.33 3.83
CA HIS A 516 30.15 -12.03 5.10
C HIS A 516 31.60 -12.36 5.51
N THR A 517 32.07 -11.77 6.62
CA THR A 517 33.49 -11.80 7.02
C THR A 517 33.85 -13.08 7.78
N ASP A 518 35.14 -13.27 8.06
CA ASP A 518 35.70 -14.44 8.75
C ASP A 518 35.31 -14.45 10.25
N THR A 519 34.23 -15.18 10.60
CA THR A 519 33.74 -15.27 11.99
C THR A 519 34.80 -15.85 12.92
N LEU A 520 35.55 -16.82 12.41
CA LEU A 520 36.56 -17.57 13.14
C LEU A 520 37.82 -16.75 13.45
N ASN A 521 37.97 -15.59 12.79
CA ASN A 521 39.20 -14.79 12.81
C ASN A 521 40.43 -15.60 12.35
N GLU A 522 40.23 -16.58 11.46
CA GLU A 522 41.27 -17.51 11.01
C GLU A 522 42.43 -16.78 10.32
N SER A 523 42.09 -15.81 9.45
CA SER A 523 43.08 -15.01 8.72
C SER A 523 43.42 -13.68 9.40
N GLY A 524 42.76 -13.36 10.51
CA GLY A 524 42.94 -12.12 11.28
C GLY A 524 41.62 -11.58 11.85
N PHE A 525 41.72 -10.60 12.76
CA PHE A 525 40.57 -9.88 13.32
C PHE A 525 39.97 -8.83 12.36
N VAL A 526 38.84 -8.23 12.75
CA VAL A 526 38.08 -7.27 11.94
C VAL A 526 38.92 -6.11 11.39
N GLU A 527 39.91 -5.60 12.13
CA GLU A 527 40.80 -4.53 11.66
C GLU A 527 41.67 -4.93 10.46
N HIS A 528 41.99 -6.22 10.32
CA HIS A 528 42.76 -6.76 9.19
C HIS A 528 41.88 -6.87 7.95
N THR A 529 40.62 -7.29 8.12
CA THR A 529 39.60 -7.27 7.05
C THR A 529 39.31 -5.84 6.59
N ILE A 530 39.13 -4.90 7.52
CA ILE A 530 38.98 -3.47 7.20
C ILE A 530 40.21 -2.93 6.44
N ALA A 531 41.42 -3.29 6.87
CA ALA A 531 42.64 -2.92 6.16
C ALA A 531 42.69 -3.50 4.74
N ALA A 532 42.20 -4.72 4.52
CA ALA A 532 42.11 -5.36 3.21
C ALA A 532 41.13 -4.64 2.26
N PHE A 533 40.13 -3.93 2.78
CA PHE A 533 39.25 -3.09 1.96
C PHE A 533 40.04 -1.97 1.26
N LYS A 534 41.11 -1.45 1.89
CA LYS A 534 41.94 -0.34 1.37
C LYS A 534 41.12 0.91 1.02
N GLY A 535 40.06 1.17 1.79
CA GLY A 535 39.17 2.31 1.58
C GLY A 535 38.21 2.20 0.39
N ARG A 536 38.16 1.06 -0.31
CA ARG A 536 37.21 0.82 -1.42
C ARG A 536 35.81 0.51 -0.89
N THR A 537 34.79 0.85 -1.67
CA THR A 537 33.39 0.63 -1.31
C THR A 537 33.09 -0.86 -1.12
N ILE A 538 32.41 -1.21 -0.03
CA ILE A 538 31.97 -2.59 0.21
C ILE A 538 30.68 -2.61 1.03
N HIS A 539 29.79 -3.55 0.75
CA HIS A 539 28.54 -3.75 1.51
C HIS A 539 28.73 -4.89 2.50
N THR A 540 28.74 -4.58 3.80
CA THR A 540 28.76 -5.59 4.86
C THR A 540 27.34 -6.08 5.13
N TYR A 541 27.09 -7.35 4.83
CA TYR A 541 25.85 -8.00 5.23
C TYR A 541 25.80 -8.24 6.73
N HIS A 542 24.58 -8.36 7.29
CA HIS A 542 24.28 -8.67 8.70
C HIS A 542 25.35 -8.14 9.67
N SER A 543 25.56 -6.82 9.62
CA SER A 543 26.74 -6.14 10.18
C SER A 543 26.84 -6.26 11.70
N GLU A 544 25.76 -6.62 12.38
CA GLU A 544 25.74 -6.95 13.81
C GLU A 544 26.53 -8.23 14.14
N GLY A 545 26.46 -9.24 13.27
CA GLY A 545 27.29 -10.44 13.31
C GLY A 545 26.60 -11.75 13.68
N ALA A 546 25.33 -11.79 14.12
CA ALA A 546 24.61 -13.04 14.37
C ALA A 546 24.47 -13.88 13.09
N GLY A 547 24.10 -13.24 11.98
CA GLY A 547 24.09 -13.83 10.64
C GLY A 547 25.50 -14.19 10.12
N GLY A 548 26.55 -13.67 10.76
CA GLY A 548 27.95 -14.07 10.61
C GLY A 548 28.91 -12.91 10.37
N GLY A 549 30.15 -13.11 10.81
CA GLY A 549 31.23 -12.13 10.76
C GLY A 549 32.10 -12.15 12.00
N HIS A 550 33.24 -11.46 11.95
CA HIS A 550 34.28 -11.46 12.99
C HIS A 550 33.69 -11.42 14.42
N ALA A 551 33.92 -12.48 15.19
CA ALA A 551 33.44 -12.56 16.55
C ALA A 551 34.44 -11.90 17.53
N PRO A 552 34.00 -11.00 18.45
CA PRO A 552 32.62 -10.54 18.65
C PRO A 552 32.28 -9.19 17.99
N ASP A 553 33.20 -8.60 17.20
CA ASP A 553 33.25 -7.15 17.00
C ASP A 553 33.13 -6.69 15.54
N ILE A 554 32.58 -7.52 14.65
CA ILE A 554 32.27 -7.14 13.26
C ILE A 554 31.43 -5.85 13.18
N ILE A 555 30.55 -5.57 14.14
CA ILE A 555 29.72 -4.37 14.21
C ILE A 555 30.51 -3.05 14.18
N LYS A 556 31.83 -3.08 14.43
CA LYS A 556 32.73 -1.93 14.22
C LYS A 556 32.67 -1.39 12.79
N VAL A 557 32.31 -2.19 11.79
CA VAL A 557 32.22 -1.77 10.39
C VAL A 557 31.17 -0.69 10.15
N CYS A 558 30.18 -0.55 11.02
CA CYS A 558 29.19 0.54 10.95
C CYS A 558 29.82 1.94 11.14
N GLY A 559 31.03 2.01 11.73
CA GLY A 559 31.80 3.25 11.87
C GLY A 559 32.80 3.52 10.73
N VAL A 560 32.85 2.68 9.70
CA VAL A 560 33.86 2.75 8.63
C VAL A 560 33.27 3.43 7.39
N LYS A 561 33.87 4.56 6.99
CA LYS A 561 33.32 5.46 5.97
C LYS A 561 33.02 4.82 4.60
N ASN A 562 33.86 3.87 4.16
CA ASN A 562 33.71 3.20 2.87
C ASN A 562 32.82 1.93 2.93
N VAL A 563 32.20 1.66 4.09
CA VAL A 563 31.29 0.52 4.27
C VAL A 563 29.85 0.99 4.12
N LEU A 564 29.05 0.17 3.44
CA LEU A 564 27.59 0.27 3.39
C LEU A 564 27.03 -0.86 4.27
N PRO A 565 26.69 -0.60 5.54
CA PRO A 565 26.25 -1.66 6.46
C PRO A 565 24.75 -1.98 6.30
N SER A 566 24.43 -3.27 6.20
CA SER A 566 23.05 -3.77 6.34
C SER A 566 22.89 -4.75 7.48
N SER A 567 21.64 -4.91 7.92
CA SER A 567 21.17 -5.97 8.81
C SER A 567 20.28 -6.97 8.09
N THR A 568 20.11 -8.13 8.71
CA THR A 568 19.13 -9.14 8.29
C THR A 568 18.00 -9.21 9.32
N ASN A 569 16.82 -9.66 8.91
CA ASN A 569 15.61 -9.39 9.68
C ASN A 569 15.34 -10.23 10.94
N PRO A 570 15.94 -11.41 11.21
CA PRO A 570 15.52 -12.16 12.40
C PRO A 570 15.98 -11.57 13.73
N THR A 571 17.05 -10.77 13.75
CA THR A 571 17.51 -10.09 14.96
C THR A 571 16.72 -8.82 15.28
N ARG A 572 15.73 -8.47 14.45
CA ARG A 572 15.09 -7.16 14.44
C ARG A 572 13.61 -7.25 14.90
N PRO A 573 13.21 -6.50 15.94
CA PRO A 573 14.07 -5.88 16.95
C PRO A 573 14.58 -6.93 17.96
N TYR A 574 15.36 -6.48 18.95
CA TYR A 574 15.72 -7.35 20.06
C TYR A 574 14.50 -7.68 20.94
N THR A 575 14.09 -8.95 20.98
CA THR A 575 12.93 -9.42 21.76
C THR A 575 13.29 -10.52 22.75
N LYS A 576 12.32 -10.87 23.61
CA LYS A 576 12.45 -11.93 24.62
C LYS A 576 12.96 -13.26 24.08
N ASN A 577 12.56 -13.65 22.86
CA ASN A 577 12.89 -14.95 22.29
C ASN A 577 14.09 -14.92 21.32
N THR A 578 14.62 -13.73 21.02
CA THR A 578 15.61 -13.56 19.94
C THR A 578 16.86 -14.41 20.20
N ILE A 579 17.41 -14.41 21.42
CA ILE A 579 18.63 -15.17 21.73
C ILE A 579 18.41 -16.68 21.65
N ASP A 580 17.36 -17.19 22.30
CA ASP A 580 17.07 -18.62 22.34
C ASP A 580 16.81 -19.17 20.92
N GLU A 581 16.07 -18.42 20.10
CA GLU A 581 15.82 -18.77 18.70
C GLU A 581 17.12 -18.81 17.88
N HIS A 582 17.94 -17.76 17.99
CA HIS A 582 19.12 -17.62 17.14
C HIS A 582 20.21 -18.62 17.48
N LEU A 583 20.37 -18.96 18.77
CA LEU A 583 21.32 -19.98 19.19
C LEU A 583 20.98 -21.33 18.57
N ASP A 584 19.71 -21.76 18.64
CA ASP A 584 19.28 -23.03 18.06
C ASP A 584 19.33 -23.01 16.53
N MET A 585 18.89 -21.91 15.90
CA MET A 585 18.94 -21.73 14.45
C MET A 585 20.38 -21.82 13.92
N LEU A 586 21.33 -21.14 14.56
CA LEU A 586 22.75 -21.17 14.18
C LEU A 586 23.30 -22.60 14.25
N MET A 587 23.02 -23.31 15.36
CA MET A 587 23.50 -24.68 15.52
C MET A 587 22.94 -25.62 14.45
N VAL A 588 21.68 -25.46 14.05
CA VAL A 588 21.07 -26.25 12.97
C VAL A 588 21.66 -25.87 11.60
N CYS A 589 21.79 -24.58 11.30
CA CYS A 589 22.30 -24.11 10.01
C CYS A 589 23.76 -24.53 9.76
N HIS A 590 24.59 -24.52 10.81
CA HIS A 590 26.01 -24.87 10.73
C HIS A 590 26.31 -26.34 11.12
N HIS A 591 25.29 -27.17 11.37
CA HIS A 591 25.44 -28.58 11.76
C HIS A 591 26.33 -28.78 13.00
N LEU A 592 26.21 -27.88 13.97
CA LEU A 592 26.97 -27.90 15.23
C LEU A 592 26.37 -28.89 16.23
N ASP A 593 27.21 -29.51 17.07
CA ASP A 593 26.79 -30.44 18.12
C ASP A 593 26.82 -29.78 19.50
N LYS A 594 25.67 -29.80 20.19
CA LYS A 594 25.51 -29.31 21.58
C LYS A 594 26.38 -30.04 22.59
N ASN A 595 26.91 -31.20 22.23
CA ASN A 595 27.79 -31.99 23.08
C ASN A 595 29.29 -31.72 22.84
N ILE A 596 29.63 -30.88 21.84
CA ILE A 596 31.01 -30.48 21.55
C ILE A 596 31.25 -29.08 22.16
N PRO A 597 32.13 -28.93 23.17
CA PRO A 597 32.37 -27.64 23.83
C PRO A 597 32.81 -26.52 22.87
N GLU A 598 33.60 -26.86 21.85
CA GLU A 598 34.08 -25.92 20.84
C GLU A 598 32.94 -25.37 19.97
N ASP A 599 31.97 -26.21 19.62
CA ASP A 599 30.79 -25.84 18.83
C ASP A 599 29.85 -24.92 19.62
N VAL A 600 29.65 -25.22 20.91
CA VAL A 600 28.90 -24.35 21.83
C VAL A 600 29.62 -23.01 22.01
N ALA A 601 30.93 -23.03 22.24
CA ALA A 601 31.72 -21.82 22.39
C ALA A 601 31.68 -20.95 21.12
N PHE A 602 31.73 -21.56 19.93
CA PHE A 602 31.55 -20.85 18.67
C PHE A 602 30.16 -20.21 18.58
N ALA A 603 29.10 -20.96 18.89
CA ALA A 603 27.73 -20.44 18.84
C ALA A 603 27.48 -19.29 19.83
N GLU A 604 27.94 -19.44 21.07
CA GLU A 604 27.88 -18.41 22.11
C GLU A 604 28.74 -17.19 21.75
N SER A 605 29.88 -17.39 21.07
CA SER A 605 30.70 -16.28 20.62
C SER A 605 30.02 -15.44 19.54
N ARG A 606 29.09 -16.02 18.75
CA ARG A 606 28.42 -15.39 17.59
C ARG A 606 27.07 -14.79 17.93
N ILE A 607 26.23 -15.46 18.71
CA ILE A 607 24.90 -14.98 19.12
C ILE A 607 25.04 -14.21 20.44
N ARG A 608 24.95 -12.87 20.39
CA ARG A 608 25.25 -12.00 21.53
C ARG A 608 24.13 -10.99 21.74
N ALA A 609 23.59 -10.95 22.96
CA ALA A 609 22.52 -10.01 23.31
C ALA A 609 22.95 -8.56 23.22
N GLU A 610 24.21 -8.27 23.56
CA GLU A 610 24.76 -6.94 23.59
C GLU A 610 24.87 -6.32 22.19
N THR A 611 25.32 -7.09 21.19
CA THR A 611 25.45 -6.59 19.82
C THR A 611 24.10 -6.52 19.11
N ILE A 612 23.19 -7.48 19.35
CA ILE A 612 21.79 -7.42 18.85
C ILE A 612 21.05 -6.20 19.44
N ALA A 613 21.24 -5.91 20.73
CA ALA A 613 20.68 -4.70 21.34
C ALA A 613 21.31 -3.41 20.78
N ALA A 614 22.62 -3.42 20.49
CA ALA A 614 23.29 -2.28 19.86
C ALA A 614 22.80 -2.05 18.43
N GLU A 615 22.46 -3.11 17.69
CA GLU A 615 21.89 -3.03 16.34
C GLU A 615 20.60 -2.23 16.29
N ASP A 616 19.70 -2.37 17.28
CA ASP A 616 18.48 -1.53 17.41
C ASP A 616 18.84 -0.05 17.42
N ILE A 617 19.80 0.34 18.26
CA ILE A 617 20.23 1.73 18.43
C ILE A 617 20.94 2.24 17.16
N LEU A 618 21.75 1.40 16.51
CA LEU A 618 22.48 1.78 15.29
C LEU A 618 21.55 1.97 14.09
N HIS A 619 20.44 1.23 13.99
CA HIS A 619 19.39 1.51 13.01
C HIS A 619 18.72 2.86 13.28
N ASP A 620 18.30 3.10 14.52
CA ASP A 620 17.61 4.35 14.91
C ASP A 620 18.49 5.59 14.71
N MET A 621 19.81 5.45 14.90
CA MET A 621 20.80 6.51 14.64
C MET A 621 21.18 6.66 13.16
N GLY A 622 20.75 5.75 12.28
CA GLY A 622 21.13 5.71 10.87
C GLY A 622 22.57 5.26 10.60
N ALA A 623 23.22 4.60 11.56
CA ALA A 623 24.56 4.02 11.43
C ALA A 623 24.55 2.65 10.73
N ILE A 624 23.39 1.98 10.70
CA ILE A 624 23.09 0.90 9.75
C ILE A 624 22.11 1.46 8.73
N SER A 625 22.35 1.21 7.44
CA SER A 625 21.67 1.93 6.36
C SER A 625 20.63 1.12 5.60
N ILE A 626 20.59 -0.21 5.80
CA ILE A 626 19.77 -1.15 5.02
C ILE A 626 19.27 -2.28 5.93
N ILE A 627 18.02 -2.69 5.73
CA ILE A 627 17.45 -3.95 6.26
C ILE A 627 17.20 -4.89 5.08
N SER A 628 17.47 -6.18 5.25
CA SER A 628 17.34 -7.22 4.23
C SER A 628 16.85 -8.53 4.85
N SER A 629 16.49 -9.54 4.05
CA SER A 629 15.97 -10.80 4.62
C SER A 629 17.06 -11.72 5.15
N ASP A 630 17.94 -12.21 4.27
CA ASP A 630 18.67 -13.49 4.39
C ASP A 630 17.80 -14.73 4.13
N SER A 631 16.94 -14.64 3.10
CA SER A 631 15.80 -15.53 2.88
C SER A 631 16.10 -17.02 3.00
N GLN A 632 15.52 -17.70 4.01
CA GLN A 632 15.71 -19.13 4.31
C GLN A 632 17.15 -19.54 4.68
N ALA A 633 18.04 -18.59 4.92
CA ALA A 633 19.44 -18.81 5.29
C ALA A 633 19.80 -17.97 6.54
N MET A 634 18.98 -18.07 7.59
CA MET A 634 18.95 -17.15 8.76
C MET A 634 18.17 -15.85 8.51
N GLY A 635 17.07 -15.93 7.76
CA GLY A 635 16.26 -14.79 7.37
C GLY A 635 14.90 -15.14 6.77
N ARG A 636 13.98 -14.17 6.73
CA ARG A 636 12.58 -14.38 6.31
C ARG A 636 12.17 -13.40 5.22
N ILE A 637 11.96 -13.90 3.99
CA ILE A 637 11.69 -13.02 2.83
C ILE A 637 10.44 -12.13 3.00
N GLY A 638 9.38 -12.66 3.63
CA GLY A 638 8.09 -11.98 3.79
C GLY A 638 8.06 -10.90 4.88
N GLU A 639 9.13 -10.75 5.66
CA GLU A 639 9.11 -9.94 6.90
C GLU A 639 9.92 -8.65 6.81
N CYS A 640 10.67 -8.38 5.72
CA CYS A 640 11.52 -7.19 5.62
C CYS A 640 10.80 -5.86 5.93
N THR A 641 9.62 -5.66 5.33
CA THR A 641 8.84 -4.43 5.50
C THR A 641 8.19 -4.34 6.88
N GLY A 642 7.62 -5.44 7.38
CA GLY A 642 7.04 -5.49 8.72
C GLY A 642 8.07 -5.22 9.81
N THR A 643 9.24 -5.84 9.69
CA THR A 643 10.37 -5.67 10.60
C THR A 643 10.99 -4.27 10.53
N ALA A 644 11.03 -3.62 9.35
CA ALA A 644 11.59 -2.28 9.22
C ALA A 644 10.75 -1.18 9.88
N ILE A 645 9.49 -1.45 10.20
CA ILE A 645 8.56 -0.51 10.83
C ILE A 645 8.54 -0.69 12.37
N LEU A 646 9.05 -1.83 12.88
CA LEU A 646 9.17 -2.16 14.31
C LEU A 646 10.47 -1.61 14.89
#